data_AF-A0A934C5K0-F1
#
_entry.id   AF-A0A934C5K0-F1
#
_cell.length_a   1.000
_cell.length_b   1.000
_cell.length_c   1.000
_cell.angle_alpha   90.00
_cell.angle_beta   90.00
_cell.angle_gamma   90.00
#
_symmetry.space_group_name_H-M   'P 1'
#
loop_
_entity.id
_entity.type
_entity.pdbx_description
1 polymer ?
#
loop_
_entity_poly.entity_id
_entity_poly.type
_entity_poly.pdbx_seq_one_letter_code
_entity_poly.pdbx_strand_id
1 'polypeptide(L)'
;MKIFPSLLAAVLSATVLGAAELPAAFTNSLGMRLVPIAPGTFRMGETKPTPGSVFGQAAYLRRGDWDEHPVHEVVLTQPFLIGEEEVTSEQFRAFRADFRGAEEFAPHASGVSWDEAVAFCAWLSAKEGRIYRLPTEAEWEYVCRAGTDSWFSNGSDKPPPPGTANRWGVKNLHTGVAEWCHDWHGEYLPGKQIDPVGPAGGFARVVRGGGLDKLTPFYARAANRAGAPPNFPPRSVEAMAAMISPANSRDAAPAGSPPAGANTAPANLKSEMLYRNFVRSTPNHQGQHPIGFRVVCAPLPASKPTPAHTPFSNLGVAQGGPAASIGPTPARPWYRKRYLLPTPPENTPSEQLSAFRTLGLHRAFLRHQHSPGLEVAPNGDVLFVSFTAVSETDPDVALITTRLRFGADAWDPPDLFLDLPDIDDHAPMFWNDAGTLWFTWGANKLDSGFPFQWLTSRDHGATWSAVNFPLFTTAVGGYSAQPITNGFRDRTGRIHIASDAVGPESVLWQSDDNGATWRDPAGRSGGRHTAFVELRDGRLLGMGGKSSQIDLFMPRSISSDGGRTWTISKTPFCWLGSNQRPALIRLASGRLFFAGDVQNEKGSQPAGFTTRGAVAALSDDEGETWHIRILPGTQPHETPARAQQLGGGTLGYAVARQAPNGVIHLIATMTEPCLHFELNEAWILHGDEAIAGADDATLRRNPAARLRDQREWTERDAAGRIRLHYAGGIADDGRFLLHGRCSWYLPDGRVQREADYALGVLVGRETMRDQDGHLVWVREHGGSATATTTFTTYWPEGTMRTRSTWRDLHAEGPAVLLAPDGREVLRAEFARGRVRSITGDPEEF
;
A
#
# COMPACT_ATOMS: atom_id res chain seq x y z
N MET A 1 -43.97 56.25 -22.03
CA MET A 1 -43.97 57.65 -21.54
C MET A 1 -43.80 57.57 -20.03
N LYS A 2 -42.77 58.03 -19.31
CA LYS A 2 -41.56 58.83 -19.50
C LYS A 2 -40.65 58.51 -18.27
N ILE A 3 -39.35 58.20 -18.47
CA ILE A 3 -38.16 58.97 -18.02
C ILE A 3 -37.66 58.68 -16.57
N PHE A 4 -36.41 58.13 -16.49
CA PHE A 4 -35.42 58.07 -15.38
C PHE A 4 -34.82 59.48 -15.06
N PRO A 5 -33.83 59.72 -14.16
CA PRO A 5 -33.32 59.01 -12.96
C PRO A 5 -33.08 59.97 -11.75
N SER A 6 -32.61 59.49 -10.60
CA SER A 6 -31.71 60.26 -9.71
C SER A 6 -30.80 59.33 -8.89
N LEU A 7 -29.50 59.56 -9.05
CA LEU A 7 -28.38 58.95 -8.34
C LEU A 7 -28.47 59.19 -6.82
N LEU A 8 -28.08 58.19 -6.02
CA LEU A 8 -27.39 58.43 -4.76
C LEU A 8 -26.23 57.43 -4.63
N ALA A 9 -25.02 57.97 -4.60
CA ALA A 9 -23.80 57.23 -4.36
C ALA A 9 -23.76 56.78 -2.89
N ALA A 10 -23.76 55.47 -2.64
CA ALA A 10 -23.42 54.93 -1.34
C ALA A 10 -21.89 54.84 -1.23
N VAL A 11 -21.33 55.67 -0.37
CA VAL A 11 -19.93 55.64 0.04
C VAL A 11 -19.65 54.27 0.66
N LEU A 12 -18.68 53.55 0.08
CA LEU A 12 -18.04 52.40 0.73
C LEU A 12 -17.37 52.89 2.01
N SER A 13 -18.01 52.70 3.16
CA SER A 13 -17.28 52.63 4.42
C SER A 13 -16.43 51.37 4.36
N ALA A 14 -15.13 51.56 4.14
CA ALA A 14 -14.13 50.56 4.45
C ALA A 14 -14.31 50.15 5.91
N THR A 15 -14.89 48.98 6.15
CA THR A 15 -14.77 48.30 7.43
C THR A 15 -13.30 48.03 7.64
N VAL A 16 -12.70 48.80 8.54
CA VAL A 16 -11.43 48.47 9.17
C VAL A 16 -11.59 47.04 9.69
N LEU A 17 -10.84 46.10 9.12
CA LEU A 17 -10.63 44.78 9.70
C LEU A 17 -10.07 44.99 11.11
N GLY A 18 -10.95 44.96 12.10
CA GLY A 18 -10.53 44.92 13.50
C GLY A 18 -9.69 43.66 13.69
N ALA A 19 -8.47 43.81 14.20
CA ALA A 19 -7.69 42.68 14.66
C ALA A 19 -8.55 41.89 15.66
N ALA A 20 -8.82 40.61 15.39
CA ALA A 20 -9.55 39.76 16.31
C ALA A 20 -8.85 39.80 17.68
N GLU A 21 -9.58 40.13 18.75
CA GLU A 21 -9.02 40.14 20.10
C GLU A 21 -8.54 38.72 20.45
N LEU A 22 -7.30 38.62 20.95
CA LEU A 22 -6.75 37.36 21.44
C LEU A 22 -7.57 36.88 22.65
N PRO A 23 -8.11 35.64 22.62
CA PRO A 23 -8.87 35.12 23.75
C PRO A 23 -7.98 35.01 25.00
N ALA A 24 -8.55 35.21 26.18
CA ALA A 24 -7.79 35.05 27.43
C ALA A 24 -7.51 33.57 27.74
N ALA A 25 -6.30 33.28 28.23
CA ALA A 25 -5.95 31.96 28.75
C ALA A 25 -6.86 31.58 29.92
N PHE A 26 -7.42 30.37 29.93
CA PHE A 26 -8.28 29.89 31.02
C PHE A 26 -7.97 28.45 31.39
N THR A 27 -8.48 28.01 32.55
CA THR A 27 -8.43 26.61 32.97
C THR A 27 -9.85 26.05 32.92
N ASN A 28 -10.05 24.94 32.22
CA ASN A 28 -11.38 24.39 32.01
C ASN A 28 -11.87 23.53 33.19
N SER A 29 -13.06 22.92 33.07
CA SER A 29 -13.68 22.13 34.14
C SER A 29 -12.92 20.85 34.52
N LEU A 30 -11.94 20.44 33.71
CA LEU A 30 -11.07 19.27 33.93
C LEU A 30 -9.64 19.67 34.35
N GLY A 31 -9.41 20.95 34.65
CA GLY A 31 -8.10 21.44 35.06
C GLY A 31 -7.10 21.65 33.92
N MET A 32 -7.51 21.52 32.65
CA MET A 32 -6.63 21.80 31.52
C MET A 32 -6.39 23.30 31.40
N ARG A 33 -5.12 23.72 31.31
CA ARG A 33 -4.75 25.10 30.99
C ARG A 33 -4.77 25.28 29.47
N LEU A 34 -5.54 26.25 28.98
CA LEU A 34 -5.65 26.60 27.56
C LEU A 34 -4.91 27.93 27.34
N VAL A 35 -3.94 27.94 26.43
CA VAL A 35 -3.10 29.11 26.12
C VAL A 35 -3.47 29.72 24.76
N PRO A 36 -3.46 31.06 24.62
CA PRO A 36 -3.86 31.72 23.39
C PRO A 36 -2.75 31.78 22.36
N ILE A 37 -3.11 31.47 21.12
CA ILE A 37 -2.26 31.50 19.95
C ILE A 37 -2.77 32.59 19.01
N ALA A 38 -1.88 33.49 18.62
CA ALA A 38 -2.21 34.58 17.69
C ALA A 38 -2.28 34.07 16.24
N PRO A 39 -3.05 34.75 15.38
CA PRO A 39 -2.94 34.57 13.93
C PRO A 39 -1.50 34.83 13.47
N GLY A 40 -1.11 34.20 12.36
CA GLY A 40 0.18 34.49 11.75
C GLY A 40 0.51 33.60 10.57
N THR A 41 1.75 33.75 10.10
CA THR A 41 2.25 33.07 8.91
C THR A 41 3.50 32.28 9.27
N PHE A 42 3.64 31.08 8.70
CA PHE A 42 4.85 30.28 8.83
C PHE A 42 5.13 29.45 7.57
N ARG A 43 6.30 28.80 7.54
CA ARG A 43 6.68 27.84 6.50
C ARG A 43 6.45 26.42 7.03
N MET A 44 5.57 25.67 6.38
CA MET A 44 5.21 24.29 6.74
C MET A 44 6.06 23.30 5.94
N GLY A 45 6.52 22.23 6.60
CA GLY A 45 7.43 21.22 6.02
C GLY A 45 8.92 21.50 6.29
N GLU A 46 9.80 20.66 5.75
CA GLU A 46 11.25 20.79 5.93
C GLU A 46 12.02 20.44 4.65
N THR A 47 13.01 21.25 4.28
CA THR A 47 13.92 21.00 3.14
C THR A 47 15.39 21.15 3.51
N LYS A 48 15.68 21.60 4.73
CA LYS A 48 17.05 21.76 5.21
C LYS A 48 17.71 20.38 5.33
N PRO A 49 19.03 20.29 5.08
CA PRO A 49 19.76 19.06 5.32
C PRO A 49 19.69 18.64 6.79
N THR A 50 19.26 17.41 7.06
CA THR A 50 19.17 16.88 8.41
C THR A 50 20.56 16.84 9.04
N PRO A 51 20.76 17.49 10.21
CA PRO A 51 22.06 17.58 10.85
C PRO A 51 22.62 16.19 11.18
N GLY A 52 23.93 16.01 11.05
CA GLY A 52 24.58 14.75 11.44
C GLY A 52 24.42 14.41 12.93
N SER A 53 24.16 15.41 13.78
CA SER A 53 23.80 15.26 15.20
C SER A 53 22.42 14.63 15.42
N VAL A 54 21.55 14.69 14.42
CA VAL A 54 20.21 14.07 14.42
C VAL A 54 20.29 12.63 13.86
N PHE A 55 21.44 12.16 13.31
CA PHE A 55 21.45 10.95 12.49
C PHE A 55 22.64 9.98 12.44
N GLY A 56 22.24 8.71 12.25
CA GLY A 56 22.85 7.70 11.38
C GLY A 56 21.86 7.10 10.35
N GLN A 57 20.84 7.85 9.89
CA GLN A 57 19.80 7.36 8.94
C GLN A 57 20.22 7.40 7.46
N ALA A 58 19.41 6.76 6.60
CA ALA A 58 19.66 6.57 5.18
C ALA A 58 19.81 7.89 4.39
N ALA A 59 20.61 7.87 3.32
CA ALA A 59 20.98 9.07 2.57
C ALA A 59 19.79 9.82 1.94
N TYR A 60 18.65 9.15 1.73
CA TYR A 60 17.45 9.74 1.12
C TYR A 60 16.61 10.58 2.10
N LEU A 61 16.68 10.33 3.41
CA LEU A 61 16.00 11.13 4.46
C LEU A 61 16.80 12.36 4.91
N ARG A 62 17.87 12.68 4.18
CA ARG A 62 18.77 13.79 4.53
C ARG A 62 18.12 15.16 4.41
N ARG A 63 16.88 15.31 3.96
CA ARG A 63 16.18 16.59 3.83
C ARG A 63 14.72 16.49 4.27
N GLY A 64 14.47 15.79 5.37
CA GLY A 64 13.11 15.42 5.79
C GLY A 64 12.57 14.23 4.99
N ASP A 65 11.39 13.75 5.39
CA ASP A 65 10.66 12.73 4.65
C ASP A 65 9.93 13.34 3.44
N TRP A 66 9.61 12.54 2.42
CA TRP A 66 9.03 12.99 1.15
C TRP A 66 7.65 13.66 1.32
N ASP A 67 6.90 13.29 2.36
CA ASP A 67 5.57 13.81 2.65
C ASP A 67 5.59 15.15 3.42
N GLU A 68 6.79 15.65 3.74
CA GLU A 68 7.05 16.99 4.26
C GLU A 68 7.27 18.02 3.13
N HIS A 69 7.23 17.56 1.87
CA HIS A 69 7.47 18.37 0.67
C HIS A 69 6.22 18.54 -0.21
N PRO A 70 6.10 19.68 -0.92
CA PRO A 70 7.03 20.83 -0.88
C PRO A 70 6.81 21.72 0.35
N VAL A 71 7.87 22.40 0.77
CA VAL A 71 7.76 23.44 1.82
C VAL A 71 6.98 24.63 1.27
N HIS A 72 5.96 25.06 2.00
CA HIS A 72 5.02 26.07 1.54
C HIS A 72 4.63 27.07 2.63
N GLU A 73 4.04 28.20 2.23
CA GLU A 73 3.57 29.23 3.16
C GLU A 73 2.16 28.89 3.63
N VAL A 74 1.95 28.93 4.95
CA VAL A 74 0.63 28.79 5.57
C VAL A 74 0.31 30.04 6.36
N VAL A 75 -0.91 30.57 6.18
CA VAL A 75 -1.46 31.69 6.95
C VAL A 75 -2.62 31.18 7.80
N LEU A 76 -2.51 31.35 9.11
CA LEU A 76 -3.61 31.17 10.06
C LEU A 76 -4.23 32.53 10.36
N THR A 77 -5.52 32.71 10.06
CA THR A 77 -6.19 34.02 10.10
C THR A 77 -6.91 34.31 11.40
N GLN A 78 -7.26 33.27 12.17
CA GLN A 78 -8.04 33.39 13.41
C GLN A 78 -7.19 33.00 14.64
N PRO A 79 -7.35 33.71 15.77
CA PRO A 79 -6.75 33.27 17.02
C PRO A 79 -7.49 32.02 17.52
N PHE A 80 -6.78 31.18 18.27
CA PHE A 80 -7.38 30.02 18.95
C PHE A 80 -6.70 29.77 20.30
N LEU A 81 -7.34 28.95 21.13
CA LEU A 81 -6.79 28.47 22.39
C LEU A 81 -6.39 27.01 22.23
N ILE A 82 -5.22 26.62 22.71
CA ILE A 82 -4.75 25.23 22.69
C ILE A 82 -4.34 24.76 24.09
N GLY A 83 -4.49 23.47 24.37
CA GLY A 83 -3.97 22.85 25.59
C GLY A 83 -2.47 23.09 25.75
N GLU A 84 -2.07 23.58 26.93
CA GLU A 84 -0.66 23.73 27.31
C GLU A 84 0.09 22.39 27.21
N GLU A 85 -0.57 21.32 27.62
CA GLU A 85 -0.11 19.93 27.63
C GLU A 85 -1.18 19.03 26.99
N GLU A 86 -0.78 17.80 26.69
CA GLU A 86 -1.64 16.74 26.15
C GLU A 86 -2.67 16.30 27.20
N VAL A 87 -3.80 15.75 26.73
CA VAL A 87 -4.85 15.25 27.62
C VAL A 87 -4.29 14.13 28.50
N THR A 88 -4.49 14.24 29.82
CA THR A 88 -4.02 13.22 30.76
C THR A 88 -4.96 12.01 30.80
N SER A 89 -4.43 10.87 31.25
CA SER A 89 -5.25 9.67 31.48
C SER A 89 -6.36 9.92 32.50
N GLU A 90 -6.14 10.78 33.50
CA GLU A 90 -7.18 11.18 34.45
C GLU A 90 -8.28 12.02 33.80
N GLN A 91 -7.91 13.02 32.99
CA GLN A 91 -8.86 13.84 32.24
C GLN A 91 -9.66 12.98 31.26
N PHE A 92 -9.01 12.05 30.56
CA PHE A 92 -9.68 11.14 29.65
C PHE A 92 -10.64 10.18 30.39
N ARG A 93 -10.31 9.72 31.60
CA ARG A 93 -11.21 8.91 32.43
C ARG A 93 -12.48 9.63 32.85
N ALA A 94 -12.48 10.97 32.88
CA ALA A 94 -13.71 11.73 33.13
C ALA A 94 -14.75 11.57 31.98
N PHE A 95 -14.29 11.24 30.77
CA PHE A 95 -15.12 10.87 29.63
C PHE A 95 -15.38 9.36 29.56
N ARG A 96 -14.32 8.55 29.72
CA ARG A 96 -14.36 7.08 29.64
C ARG A 96 -13.71 6.45 30.88
N ALA A 97 -14.51 6.16 31.89
CA ALA A 97 -14.05 5.73 33.21
C ALA A 97 -13.22 4.43 33.23
N ASP A 98 -13.43 3.54 32.26
CA ASP A 98 -12.70 2.28 32.10
C ASP A 98 -11.37 2.42 31.35
N PHE A 99 -11.00 3.61 30.89
CA PHE A 99 -9.72 3.84 30.24
C PHE A 99 -8.54 3.54 31.17
N ARG A 100 -7.63 2.68 30.74
CA ARG A 100 -6.42 2.34 31.50
C ARG A 100 -5.21 3.21 31.13
N GLY A 101 -5.04 3.50 29.83
CA GLY A 101 -3.81 4.10 29.30
C GLY A 101 -2.63 3.11 29.37
N ALA A 102 -1.53 3.41 28.67
CA ALA A 102 -0.29 2.66 28.81
C ALA A 102 0.63 3.35 29.85
N GLU A 103 1.11 2.59 30.83
CA GLU A 103 1.90 3.08 31.96
C GLU A 103 3.18 3.80 31.51
N GLU A 104 3.79 3.33 30.41
CA GLU A 104 4.98 3.94 29.79
C GLU A 104 4.79 5.41 29.41
N PHE A 105 3.55 5.82 29.10
CA PHE A 105 3.24 7.18 28.66
C PHE A 105 2.51 8.02 29.72
N ALA A 106 2.42 7.51 30.95
CA ALA A 106 1.82 8.25 32.05
C ALA A 106 2.55 9.60 32.29
N PRO A 107 1.84 10.69 32.64
CA PRO A 107 0.41 10.74 32.97
C PRO A 107 -0.52 10.91 31.76
N HIS A 108 0.00 11.01 30.54
CA HIS A 108 -0.78 11.34 29.35
C HIS A 108 -1.70 10.19 28.92
N ALA A 109 -2.80 10.51 28.25
CA ALA A 109 -3.64 9.52 27.61
C ALA A 109 -2.97 9.06 26.31
N SER A 110 -2.63 7.78 26.23
CA SER A 110 -2.00 7.12 25.08
C SER A 110 -2.80 5.87 24.66
N GLY A 111 -2.53 5.36 23.47
CA GLY A 111 -3.32 4.28 22.89
C GLY A 111 -4.75 4.72 22.57
N VAL A 112 -5.00 6.01 22.36
CA VAL A 112 -6.34 6.56 22.09
C VAL A 112 -6.54 6.57 20.58
N SER A 113 -7.68 6.10 20.06
CA SER A 113 -7.95 6.24 18.62
C SER A 113 -8.35 7.69 18.27
N TRP A 114 -8.22 8.07 17.00
CA TRP A 114 -8.68 9.38 16.55
C TRP A 114 -10.18 9.58 16.82
N ASP A 115 -10.99 8.54 16.56
CA ASP A 115 -12.44 8.56 16.79
C ASP A 115 -12.77 8.83 18.28
N GLU A 116 -12.00 8.25 19.20
CA GLU A 116 -12.15 8.48 20.64
C GLU A 116 -11.71 9.87 21.07
N ALA A 117 -10.63 10.40 20.50
CA ALA A 117 -10.15 11.75 20.77
C ALA A 117 -11.16 12.81 20.30
N VAL A 118 -11.78 12.59 19.13
CA VAL A 118 -12.90 13.43 18.64
C VAL A 118 -14.14 13.30 19.53
N ALA A 119 -14.49 12.09 19.96
CA ALA A 119 -15.61 11.87 20.86
C ALA A 119 -15.41 12.57 22.23
N PHE A 120 -14.18 12.55 22.76
CA PHE A 120 -13.81 13.31 23.95
C PHE A 120 -14.01 14.81 23.76
N CYS A 121 -13.53 15.36 22.63
CA CYS A 121 -13.70 16.77 22.31
C CYS A 121 -15.18 17.17 22.20
N ALA A 122 -16.01 16.34 21.55
CA ALA A 122 -17.45 16.56 21.43
C ALA A 122 -18.16 16.53 22.79
N TRP A 123 -17.80 15.56 23.65
CA TRP A 123 -18.33 15.46 25.01
C TRP A 123 -17.95 16.68 25.86
N LEU A 124 -16.68 17.11 25.82
CA LEU A 124 -16.22 18.29 26.55
C LEU A 124 -16.92 19.57 26.05
N SER A 125 -17.15 19.65 24.73
CA SER A 125 -17.89 20.75 24.12
C SER A 125 -19.31 20.86 24.66
N ALA A 126 -20.03 19.74 24.70
CA ALA A 126 -21.38 19.67 25.25
C ALA A 126 -21.41 20.00 26.75
N LYS A 127 -20.40 19.55 27.50
CA LYS A 127 -20.27 19.79 28.94
C LYS A 127 -20.09 21.28 29.28
N GLU A 128 -19.32 22.01 28.49
CA GLU A 128 -18.92 23.40 28.81
C GLU A 128 -19.60 24.47 27.96
N GLY A 129 -20.35 24.10 26.91
CA GLY A 129 -20.94 25.05 25.97
C GLY A 129 -19.90 25.81 25.15
N ARG A 130 -18.71 25.21 24.96
CA ARG A 130 -17.59 25.73 24.15
C ARG A 130 -17.29 24.74 23.03
N ILE A 131 -16.60 25.15 21.98
CA ILE A 131 -16.21 24.23 20.90
C ILE A 131 -14.79 23.74 21.17
N TYR A 132 -14.66 22.45 21.46
CA TYR A 132 -13.40 21.73 21.54
C TYR A 132 -13.25 20.79 20.35
N ARG A 133 -12.02 20.71 19.83
CA ARG A 133 -11.65 19.83 18.71
C ARG A 133 -10.16 19.47 18.79
N LEU A 134 -9.73 18.56 17.93
CA LEU A 134 -8.31 18.37 17.64
C LEU A 134 -7.73 19.59 16.90
N PRO A 135 -6.42 19.90 17.06
CA PRO A 135 -5.77 20.90 16.22
C PRO A 135 -5.82 20.47 14.76
N THR A 136 -5.89 21.43 13.83
CA THR A 136 -5.47 21.10 12.46
C THR A 136 -3.98 20.83 12.46
N GLU A 137 -3.51 20.08 11.49
CA GLU A 137 -2.09 19.79 11.33
C GLU A 137 -1.26 21.08 11.23
N ALA A 138 -1.76 22.04 10.44
CA ALA A 138 -1.11 23.33 10.29
C ALA A 138 -1.08 24.13 11.60
N GLU A 139 -2.15 24.10 12.39
CA GLU A 139 -2.16 24.69 13.73
C GLU A 139 -1.14 24.02 14.65
N TRP A 140 -1.04 22.69 14.61
CA TRP A 140 -0.08 21.94 15.42
C TRP A 140 1.37 22.34 15.07
N GLU A 141 1.73 22.33 13.78
CA GLU A 141 3.09 22.66 13.36
C GLU A 141 3.42 24.15 13.61
N TYR A 142 2.44 25.04 13.40
CA TYR A 142 2.59 26.46 13.75
C TYR A 142 2.91 26.65 15.24
N VAL A 143 2.13 25.99 16.10
CA VAL A 143 2.34 26.01 17.56
C VAL A 143 3.68 25.38 17.93
N CYS A 144 4.02 24.24 17.35
CA CYS A 144 5.31 23.58 17.58
C CYS A 144 6.48 24.50 17.25
N ARG A 145 6.46 25.14 16.09
CA ARG A 145 7.54 26.05 15.65
C ARG A 145 7.62 27.31 16.49
N ALA A 146 6.49 27.85 16.97
CA ALA A 146 6.46 29.05 17.83
C ALA A 146 7.29 30.24 17.31
N GLY A 147 7.32 30.40 15.97
CA GLY A 147 8.07 31.44 15.26
C GLY A 147 9.51 31.07 14.89
N THR A 148 9.97 29.84 15.11
CA THR A 148 11.25 29.35 14.59
C THR A 148 11.08 28.63 13.24
N ASP A 149 12.16 28.56 12.47
CA ASP A 149 12.29 27.74 11.26
C ASP A 149 13.26 26.56 11.46
N SER A 150 13.64 26.29 12.71
CA SER A 150 14.54 25.21 13.11
C SER A 150 13.82 23.86 13.22
N TRP A 151 14.62 22.79 13.33
CA TRP A 151 14.16 21.41 13.54
C TRP A 151 13.30 21.24 14.80
N PHE A 152 13.66 21.96 15.87
CA PHE A 152 12.99 21.94 17.16
C PHE A 152 12.63 23.35 17.64
N SER A 153 11.61 23.47 18.49
CA SER A 153 11.02 24.73 18.97
C SER A 153 11.96 25.62 19.78
N ASN A 154 13.07 25.07 20.27
CA ASN A 154 14.11 25.78 21.01
C ASN A 154 15.15 26.50 20.13
N GLY A 155 14.99 26.47 18.80
CA GLY A 155 15.95 27.10 17.87
C GLY A 155 17.19 26.26 17.57
N SER A 156 17.24 24.99 17.96
CA SER A 156 18.42 24.13 17.84
C SER A 156 18.21 22.90 16.95
N ASP A 157 19.27 22.10 16.78
CA ASP A 157 19.29 20.80 16.13
C ASP A 157 19.04 19.63 17.10
N LYS A 158 18.65 19.92 18.35
CA LYS A 158 18.32 18.91 19.38
C LYS A 158 16.96 19.17 20.01
N PRO A 159 16.21 18.10 20.36
CA PRO A 159 14.93 18.26 21.03
C PRO A 159 15.13 18.98 22.38
N PRO A 160 14.19 19.85 22.78
CA PRO A 160 14.21 20.45 24.10
C PRO A 160 14.04 19.38 25.19
N PRO A 161 14.51 19.63 26.43
CA PRO A 161 14.22 18.73 27.55
C PRO A 161 12.71 18.54 27.77
N PRO A 162 12.26 17.36 28.26
CA PRO A 162 10.84 17.14 28.60
C PRO A 162 10.26 18.22 29.51
N GLY A 163 9.00 18.59 29.29
CA GLY A 163 8.31 19.65 30.05
C GLY A 163 8.73 21.09 29.70
N THR A 164 9.70 21.28 28.79
CA THR A 164 10.10 22.63 28.34
C THR A 164 8.99 23.24 27.48
N ALA A 165 8.52 24.41 27.87
CA ALA A 165 7.58 25.19 27.07
C ALA A 165 8.28 25.87 25.89
N ASN A 166 7.61 25.93 24.75
CA ASN A 166 8.02 26.78 23.64
C ASN A 166 7.75 28.27 23.95
N ARG A 167 8.06 29.17 23.00
CA ARG A 167 7.89 30.62 23.16
C ARG A 167 6.46 31.07 23.47
N TRP A 168 5.46 30.25 23.15
CA TRP A 168 4.04 30.52 23.36
C TRP A 168 3.47 29.83 24.60
N GLY A 169 4.33 29.16 25.39
CA GLY A 169 3.94 28.51 26.64
C GLY A 169 3.42 27.08 26.48
N VAL A 170 3.44 26.50 25.27
CA VAL A 170 2.97 25.13 25.02
C VAL A 170 4.12 24.14 25.21
N LYS A 171 3.86 23.01 25.87
CA LYS A 171 4.86 22.00 26.25
C LYS A 171 4.72 20.70 25.46
N ASN A 172 5.77 19.88 25.57
CA ASN A 172 5.84 18.47 25.17
C ASN A 172 5.67 18.14 23.67
N LEU A 173 5.59 19.14 22.78
CA LEU A 173 5.42 18.94 21.33
C LEU A 173 6.55 18.14 20.64
N HIS A 174 7.66 17.87 21.32
CA HIS A 174 8.81 17.07 20.83
C HIS A 174 9.17 15.88 21.72
N THR A 175 8.54 15.73 22.89
CA THR A 175 9.02 14.84 23.96
C THR A 175 7.90 14.14 24.72
N GLY A 176 6.64 14.49 24.47
CA GLY A 176 5.47 13.81 25.02
C GLY A 176 5.00 12.65 24.14
N VAL A 177 3.70 12.36 24.24
CA VAL A 177 3.03 11.39 23.36
C VAL A 177 2.89 11.98 21.97
N ALA A 178 2.86 11.13 20.94
CA ALA A 178 2.48 11.58 19.61
C ALA A 178 1.00 12.00 19.62
N GLU A 179 0.58 12.90 18.73
CA GLU A 179 -0.72 13.54 18.83
C GLU A 179 -1.52 13.47 17.55
N TRP A 180 -2.78 13.05 17.69
CA TRP A 180 -3.76 13.15 16.61
C TRP A 180 -4.04 14.61 16.22
N CYS A 181 -3.95 14.87 14.92
CA CYS A 181 -4.49 16.06 14.29
C CYS A 181 -5.87 15.78 13.67
N HIS A 182 -6.61 16.83 13.34
CA HIS A 182 -7.90 16.71 12.67
C HIS A 182 -7.78 16.08 11.27
N ASP A 183 -6.71 16.41 10.57
CA ASP A 183 -6.54 16.24 9.13
C ASP A 183 -6.40 14.77 8.72
N TRP A 184 -6.94 14.45 7.54
CA TRP A 184 -6.50 13.25 6.82
C TRP A 184 -5.08 13.46 6.31
N HIS A 185 -4.29 12.39 6.20
CA HIS A 185 -2.99 12.48 5.57
C HIS A 185 -3.14 12.62 4.04
N GLY A 186 -2.23 13.39 3.46
CA GLY A 186 -2.09 13.55 2.02
C GLY A 186 -0.86 14.37 1.68
N GLU A 187 -0.53 14.41 0.39
CA GLU A 187 0.59 15.20 -0.12
C GLU A 187 0.38 16.70 0.12
N TYR A 188 1.46 17.41 0.46
CA TYR A 188 1.41 18.86 0.43
C TYR A 188 1.24 19.37 -1.00
N LEU A 189 0.37 20.37 -1.13
CA LEU A 189 0.21 21.13 -2.36
C LEU A 189 1.18 22.32 -2.35
N PRO A 190 1.83 22.63 -3.49
CA PRO A 190 2.68 23.81 -3.60
C PRO A 190 1.87 25.09 -3.44
N GLY A 191 2.55 26.18 -3.10
CA GLY A 191 1.96 27.52 -3.02
C GLY A 191 1.34 27.85 -1.66
N LYS A 192 0.85 29.09 -1.54
CA LYS A 192 0.32 29.63 -0.28
C LYS A 192 -1.02 28.98 0.08
N GLN A 193 -1.17 28.56 1.32
CA GLN A 193 -2.41 28.03 1.89
C GLN A 193 -2.93 28.95 3.02
N ILE A 194 -4.25 29.05 3.14
CA ILE A 194 -4.92 29.88 4.15
C ILE A 194 -5.84 28.96 4.97
N ASP A 195 -5.57 28.88 6.27
CA ASP A 195 -6.27 28.03 7.24
C ASP A 195 -6.53 26.59 6.71
N PRO A 196 -5.51 25.83 6.26
CA PRO A 196 -5.73 24.52 5.67
C PRO A 196 -6.26 23.50 6.67
N VAL A 197 -7.07 22.55 6.17
CA VAL A 197 -7.72 21.46 6.93
C VAL A 197 -7.48 20.08 6.29
N GLY A 198 -6.47 19.99 5.43
CA GLY A 198 -6.08 18.76 4.75
C GLY A 198 -7.08 18.24 3.72
N PRO A 199 -6.88 17.00 3.22
CA PRO A 199 -7.79 16.32 2.31
C PRO A 199 -9.12 15.95 2.94
N ALA A 200 -10.15 15.77 2.10
CA ALA A 200 -11.49 15.37 2.52
C ALA A 200 -11.59 13.92 3.06
N GLY A 201 -10.61 13.07 2.76
CA GLY A 201 -10.62 11.64 3.07
C GLY A 201 -9.26 10.98 2.82
N GLY A 202 -9.06 9.78 3.38
CA GLY A 202 -7.85 8.98 3.21
C GLY A 202 -7.89 7.68 4.03
N PHE A 203 -6.75 6.98 4.10
CA PHE A 203 -6.59 5.78 4.94
C PHE A 203 -6.00 6.08 6.33
N ALA A 204 -5.32 7.21 6.48
CA ALA A 204 -4.65 7.62 7.72
C ALA A 204 -5.04 9.04 8.14
N ARG A 205 -5.16 9.26 9.45
CA ARG A 205 -5.17 10.60 10.07
C ARG A 205 -3.75 10.98 10.42
N VAL A 206 -3.46 12.28 10.35
CA VAL A 206 -2.14 12.82 10.68
C VAL A 206 -1.85 12.66 12.17
N VAL A 207 -0.63 12.22 12.48
CA VAL A 207 -0.04 12.15 13.81
C VAL A 207 1.23 13.01 13.83
N ARG A 208 1.36 13.89 14.83
CA ARG A 208 2.52 14.79 14.99
C ARG A 208 3.24 14.58 16.33
N GLY A 209 4.46 15.10 16.46
CA GLY A 209 5.23 15.11 17.71
C GLY A 209 6.09 13.88 18.00
N GLY A 210 6.06 12.87 17.12
CA GLY A 210 6.87 11.67 17.26
C GLY A 210 6.58 10.64 16.17
N GLY A 211 7.44 9.63 16.06
CA GLY A 211 7.27 8.50 15.16
C GLY A 211 6.54 7.35 15.88
N LEU A 212 5.77 6.57 15.13
CA LEU A 212 5.05 5.43 15.69
C LEU A 212 6.04 4.33 16.07
N ASP A 213 6.15 4.05 17.38
CA ASP A 213 7.10 3.10 17.99
C ASP A 213 8.59 3.36 17.64
N LYS A 214 8.94 4.61 17.31
CA LYS A 214 10.29 5.00 16.87
C LYS A 214 10.85 6.15 17.71
N LEU A 215 11.82 5.84 18.57
CA LEU A 215 12.39 6.76 19.56
C LEU A 215 13.58 7.59 19.05
N THR A 216 13.65 7.89 17.75
CA THR A 216 14.76 8.71 17.22
C THR A 216 14.40 10.20 17.21
N PRO A 217 15.34 11.12 17.52
CA PRO A 217 15.07 12.56 17.47
C PRO A 217 14.58 13.06 16.11
N PHE A 218 14.84 12.31 15.03
CA PHE A 218 14.31 12.64 13.71
C PHE A 218 12.79 12.64 13.66
N TYR A 219 12.10 11.68 14.27
CA TYR A 219 10.65 11.65 14.19
C TYR A 219 9.98 12.68 15.13
N ALA A 220 10.76 13.26 16.05
CA ALA A 220 10.30 14.30 16.97
C ALA A 220 10.40 15.71 16.39
N ARG A 221 10.84 15.89 15.14
CA ARG A 221 10.96 17.22 14.51
C ARG A 221 9.59 17.88 14.33
N ALA A 222 9.58 19.21 14.27
CA ALA A 222 8.35 19.96 14.02
C ALA A 222 7.65 19.57 12.72
N ALA A 223 8.41 19.25 11.66
CA ALA A 223 7.89 18.90 10.35
C ALA A 223 7.49 17.43 10.18
N ASN A 224 7.91 16.52 11.08
CA ASN A 224 7.62 15.09 10.94
C ASN A 224 6.11 14.83 10.98
N ARG A 225 5.64 13.92 10.12
CA ARG A 225 4.23 13.55 9.99
C ARG A 225 4.14 12.03 9.93
N ALA A 226 3.64 11.43 11.00
CA ALA A 226 3.23 10.04 10.97
C ALA A 226 1.76 9.93 10.57
N GLY A 227 1.29 8.72 10.28
CA GLY A 227 -0.14 8.49 10.04
C GLY A 227 -0.60 7.12 10.50
N ALA A 228 -1.82 7.08 11.04
CA ALA A 228 -2.47 5.83 11.39
C ALA A 228 -3.98 5.90 11.11
N PRO A 229 -4.66 4.76 10.87
CA PRO A 229 -6.09 4.73 10.64
C PRO A 229 -6.87 5.35 11.80
N PRO A 230 -8.00 6.05 11.56
CA PRO A 230 -8.73 6.77 12.61
C PRO A 230 -9.25 5.85 13.72
N ASN A 231 -9.51 4.59 13.38
CA ASN A 231 -9.96 3.54 14.27
C ASN A 231 -8.82 2.63 14.75
N PHE A 232 -7.55 3.02 14.59
CA PHE A 232 -6.41 2.25 15.10
C PHE A 232 -6.64 2.02 16.60
N PRO A 233 -6.85 0.75 17.02
CA PRO A 233 -7.62 0.49 18.23
C PRO A 233 -6.77 0.70 19.48
N PRO A 234 -7.31 1.33 20.53
CA PRO A 234 -6.92 0.99 21.89
C PRO A 234 -7.34 -0.46 22.11
N ARG A 235 -6.48 -1.29 22.67
CA ARG A 235 -7.01 -2.44 23.44
C ARG A 235 -6.71 -2.26 24.91
N SER A 236 -7.76 -2.29 25.73
CA SER A 236 -7.59 -2.68 27.12
C SER A 236 -7.31 -4.18 27.14
N VAL A 237 -6.15 -4.54 27.65
CA VAL A 237 -5.71 -5.90 27.97
C VAL A 237 -6.77 -6.69 28.76
N GLU A 238 -7.66 -6.02 29.50
CA GLU A 238 -8.76 -6.61 30.26
C GLU A 238 -9.89 -7.21 29.40
N ALA A 239 -10.16 -6.69 28.20
CA ALA A 239 -11.10 -7.30 27.25
C ALA A 239 -10.52 -8.59 26.62
N MET A 240 -9.19 -8.63 26.44
CA MET A 240 -8.48 -9.84 26.00
C MET A 240 -8.33 -10.84 27.17
N ALA A 241 -8.01 -10.38 28.38
CA ALA A 241 -7.87 -11.22 29.57
C ALA A 241 -9.22 -11.80 30.07
N ALA A 242 -10.33 -11.08 29.91
CA ALA A 242 -11.67 -11.59 30.21
C ALA A 242 -12.17 -12.64 29.19
N MET A 243 -11.67 -12.60 27.94
CA MET A 243 -11.91 -13.63 26.92
C MET A 243 -10.98 -14.85 27.07
N ILE A 244 -9.79 -14.64 27.64
CA ILE A 244 -8.81 -15.69 27.95
C ILE A 244 -9.06 -16.16 29.39
N SER A 245 -10.10 -16.97 29.60
CA SER A 245 -10.24 -17.71 30.85
C SER A 245 -8.99 -18.61 31.07
N PRO A 246 -8.45 -18.75 32.30
CA PRO A 246 -7.21 -19.50 32.58
C PRO A 246 -7.24 -20.98 32.15
N ALA A 247 -8.42 -21.49 31.74
CA ALA A 247 -8.57 -22.86 31.24
C ALA A 247 -7.85 -23.13 29.91
N ASN A 248 -7.46 -22.09 29.14
CA ASN A 248 -6.85 -22.26 27.81
C ASN A 248 -5.41 -21.75 27.68
N SER A 249 -4.83 -21.15 28.72
CA SER A 249 -3.40 -20.83 28.76
C SER A 249 -2.63 -22.04 29.30
N ARG A 250 -2.24 -22.98 28.44
CA ARG A 250 -1.21 -23.96 28.82
C ARG A 250 0.14 -23.25 28.84
N ASP A 251 0.54 -22.93 30.06
CA ASP A 251 1.89 -22.91 30.62
C ASP A 251 3.06 -22.62 29.66
N ALA A 252 3.76 -21.55 29.99
CA ALA A 252 5.12 -21.27 29.57
C ALA A 252 5.99 -22.55 29.63
N ALA A 253 6.59 -22.87 28.47
CA ALA A 253 7.74 -23.74 28.19
C ALA A 253 7.97 -24.99 29.06
N PRO A 254 8.23 -26.15 28.44
CA PRO A 254 9.37 -26.96 28.81
C PRO A 254 10.56 -26.57 27.92
N ALA A 255 11.65 -26.18 28.56
CA ALA A 255 12.98 -26.31 27.98
C ALA A 255 13.16 -27.78 27.56
N GLY A 256 13.09 -28.04 26.26
CA GLY A 256 13.28 -29.36 25.67
C GLY A 256 13.58 -29.19 24.20
N SER A 257 14.86 -29.23 23.86
CA SER A 257 15.32 -29.26 22.47
C SER A 257 14.57 -30.35 21.69
N PRO A 258 14.18 -30.13 20.43
CA PRO A 258 13.71 -31.21 19.59
C PRO A 258 14.81 -32.29 19.50
N PRO A 259 14.47 -33.58 19.40
CA PRO A 259 15.47 -34.61 19.21
C PRO A 259 16.33 -34.26 18.00
N ALA A 260 17.65 -34.26 18.22
CA ALA A 260 18.64 -33.99 17.19
C ALA A 260 18.49 -35.00 16.04
N GLY A 261 17.93 -34.53 14.92
CA GLY A 261 17.72 -35.34 13.73
C GLY A 261 17.36 -34.47 12.54
N ALA A 262 18.39 -34.08 11.78
CA ALA A 262 18.37 -33.43 10.46
C ALA A 262 17.79 -32.00 10.38
N ASN A 263 18.57 -31.01 10.85
CA ASN A 263 18.59 -29.70 10.19
C ASN A 263 19.92 -28.98 10.46
N THR A 264 20.94 -29.28 9.65
CA THR A 264 22.17 -28.48 9.59
C THR A 264 22.08 -27.57 8.37
N ALA A 265 21.53 -26.37 8.53
CA ALA A 265 21.76 -25.27 7.61
C ALA A 265 22.88 -24.38 8.19
N PRO A 266 23.90 -23.98 7.40
CA PRO A 266 24.92 -23.07 7.90
C PRO A 266 24.30 -21.71 8.21
N ALA A 267 24.54 -21.22 9.43
CA ALA A 267 24.13 -19.91 9.90
C ALA A 267 24.63 -18.82 8.95
N ASN A 268 23.71 -18.20 8.22
CA ASN A 268 24.01 -16.96 7.50
C ASN A 268 23.62 -15.78 8.41
N LEU A 269 24.63 -15.12 8.97
CA LEU A 269 24.48 -13.96 9.86
C LEU A 269 23.59 -12.85 9.28
N LYS A 270 23.55 -12.68 7.95
CA LYS A 270 22.68 -11.69 7.28
C LYS A 270 21.20 -12.06 7.37
N SER A 271 20.86 -13.34 7.24
CA SER A 271 19.48 -13.80 7.41
C SER A 271 19.04 -13.72 8.87
N GLU A 272 19.90 -14.07 9.84
CA GLU A 272 19.56 -13.93 11.26
C GLU A 272 19.32 -12.47 11.67
N MET A 273 20.13 -11.51 11.16
CA MET A 273 19.93 -10.09 11.43
C MET A 273 18.66 -9.53 10.79
N LEU A 274 18.36 -9.87 9.52
CA LEU A 274 17.08 -9.50 8.92
C LEU A 274 15.93 -10.10 9.74
N TYR A 275 15.96 -11.40 10.03
CA TYR A 275 14.86 -12.09 10.71
C TYR A 275 14.64 -11.63 12.14
N ARG A 276 15.69 -11.26 12.89
CA ARG A 276 15.53 -10.60 14.19
C ARG A 276 14.75 -9.28 14.09
N ASN A 277 14.84 -8.58 12.95
CA ASN A 277 14.12 -7.33 12.73
C ASN A 277 12.67 -7.52 12.27
N PHE A 278 12.28 -8.71 11.77
CA PHE A 278 10.91 -9.03 11.33
C PHE A 278 10.11 -9.86 12.36
N VAL A 279 10.80 -10.59 13.24
CA VAL A 279 10.19 -11.52 14.18
C VAL A 279 9.78 -10.80 15.45
N ARG A 280 8.48 -10.85 15.76
CA ARG A 280 7.93 -10.46 17.05
C ARG A 280 7.86 -11.69 17.94
N SER A 281 8.74 -11.74 18.93
CA SER A 281 8.80 -12.83 19.92
C SER A 281 8.01 -12.52 21.19
N THR A 282 7.51 -11.30 21.35
CA THR A 282 6.74 -10.85 22.53
C THR A 282 5.23 -10.85 22.24
N PRO A 283 4.43 -11.61 23.02
CA PRO A 283 2.98 -11.49 22.99
C PRO A 283 2.51 -10.10 23.47
N ASN A 284 1.44 -9.58 22.85
CA ASN A 284 0.48 -8.64 23.46
C ASN A 284 0.81 -7.13 23.58
N HIS A 285 1.45 -6.52 22.59
CA HIS A 285 1.50 -5.04 22.48
C HIS A 285 0.52 -4.48 21.44
N GLN A 286 -0.31 -5.31 20.79
CA GLN A 286 -1.21 -4.85 19.73
C GLN A 286 -2.19 -3.78 20.23
N GLY A 287 -2.18 -2.62 19.58
CA GLY A 287 -2.97 -1.45 19.98
C GLY A 287 -2.40 -0.64 21.15
N GLN A 288 -1.24 -1.01 21.71
CA GLN A 288 -0.55 -0.22 22.75
C GLN A 288 0.40 0.79 22.10
N HIS A 289 -0.15 1.81 21.45
CA HIS A 289 0.62 2.81 20.70
C HIS A 289 0.79 4.13 21.46
N PRO A 290 1.83 4.93 21.17
CA PRO A 290 2.15 6.17 21.88
C PRO A 290 1.27 7.37 21.49
N ILE A 291 0.11 7.14 20.84
CA ILE A 291 -0.70 8.24 20.30
C ILE A 291 -1.76 8.69 21.30
N GLY A 292 -1.66 9.95 21.70
CA GLY A 292 -2.64 10.72 22.45
C GLY A 292 -3.15 11.90 21.64
N PHE A 293 -3.52 12.98 22.33
CA PHE A 293 -3.97 14.21 21.69
C PHE A 293 -3.97 15.39 22.66
N ARG A 294 -4.03 16.61 22.12
CA ARG A 294 -4.38 17.83 22.85
C ARG A 294 -5.59 18.50 22.22
N VAL A 295 -6.23 19.40 22.97
CA VAL A 295 -7.47 20.06 22.53
C VAL A 295 -7.22 21.50 22.07
N VAL A 296 -7.93 21.92 21.04
CA VAL A 296 -8.12 23.32 20.64
C VAL A 296 -9.53 23.75 21.00
N CYS A 297 -9.66 24.94 21.61
CA CYS A 297 -10.93 25.57 21.93
C CYS A 297 -11.23 26.71 20.93
N ALA A 298 -11.71 26.34 19.74
CA ALA A 298 -12.15 27.23 18.67
C ALA A 298 -12.96 26.44 17.62
N PRO A 299 -13.79 27.09 16.79
CA PRO A 299 -14.31 26.46 15.57
C PRO A 299 -13.18 25.90 14.70
N LEU A 300 -13.50 24.89 13.88
CA LEU A 300 -12.62 24.48 12.78
C LEU A 300 -12.56 25.61 11.74
N PRO A 301 -11.43 25.83 11.05
CA PRO A 301 -11.41 26.74 9.91
C PRO A 301 -12.49 26.46 8.88
N ALA A 302 -12.99 27.52 8.23
CA ALA A 302 -14.04 27.43 7.21
C ALA A 302 -13.49 27.07 5.81
N SER A 303 -12.18 26.90 5.67
CA SER A 303 -11.53 26.49 4.42
C SER A 303 -12.07 25.14 3.95
N LYS A 304 -12.24 25.01 2.64
CA LYS A 304 -12.67 23.74 2.05
C LYS A 304 -11.52 22.74 2.10
N PRO A 305 -11.77 21.48 2.50
CA PRO A 305 -10.79 20.41 2.36
C PRO A 305 -10.37 20.24 0.91
N THR A 306 -9.14 19.80 0.68
CA THR A 306 -8.66 19.43 -0.65
C THR A 306 -9.27 18.09 -1.09
N PRO A 307 -9.35 17.81 -2.40
CA PRO A 307 -9.79 16.51 -2.88
C PRO A 307 -8.95 15.35 -2.31
N ALA A 308 -9.60 14.26 -1.91
CA ALA A 308 -8.92 13.04 -1.51
C ALA A 308 -8.26 12.35 -2.72
N HIS A 309 -7.05 11.80 -2.54
CA HIS A 309 -6.42 10.97 -3.57
C HIS A 309 -7.26 9.71 -3.81
N THR A 310 -7.50 9.39 -5.08
CA THR A 310 -8.15 8.14 -5.47
C THR A 310 -7.21 7.40 -6.40
N PRO A 311 -6.73 6.20 -6.02
CA PRO A 311 -5.81 5.43 -6.85
C PRO A 311 -6.40 5.20 -8.24
N PHE A 312 -5.57 5.31 -9.28
CA PHE A 312 -6.03 5.13 -10.66
C PHE A 312 -6.74 3.78 -10.91
N SER A 313 -6.31 2.71 -10.21
CA SER A 313 -6.94 1.39 -10.23
C SER A 313 -8.40 1.37 -9.75
N ASN A 314 -8.84 2.39 -9.02
CA ASN A 314 -10.18 2.49 -8.46
C ASN A 314 -11.09 3.36 -9.36
N LEU A 315 -10.52 4.00 -10.38
CA LEU A 315 -11.25 4.94 -11.23
C LEU A 315 -11.97 4.24 -12.38
N GLY A 316 -13.24 4.64 -12.48
CA GLY A 316 -14.31 4.04 -13.25
C GLY A 316 -14.15 2.57 -13.61
N VAL A 317 -14.24 1.78 -12.55
CA VAL A 317 -14.37 0.34 -12.57
C VAL A 317 -15.77 -0.03 -13.07
N ALA A 318 -15.83 -0.91 -14.07
CA ALA A 318 -17.08 -1.44 -14.59
C ALA A 318 -17.76 -2.32 -13.53
N GLN A 319 -19.04 -2.08 -13.28
CA GLN A 319 -19.84 -2.86 -12.32
C GLN A 319 -20.71 -3.91 -13.00
N GLY A 320 -20.94 -3.76 -14.31
CA GLY A 320 -21.58 -4.77 -15.14
C GLY A 320 -20.77 -5.04 -16.39
N GLY A 321 -21.45 -5.46 -17.46
CA GLY A 321 -20.83 -5.63 -18.77
C GLY A 321 -20.83 -7.07 -19.28
N PRO A 322 -19.85 -7.43 -20.13
CA PRO A 322 -19.68 -8.79 -20.61
C PRO A 322 -19.37 -9.75 -19.44
N ALA A 323 -19.77 -11.01 -19.58
CA ALA A 323 -19.49 -12.01 -18.56
C ALA A 323 -17.98 -12.31 -18.49
N ALA A 324 -17.40 -12.26 -17.28
CA ALA A 324 -16.01 -12.62 -17.02
C ALA A 324 -15.67 -14.09 -17.35
N SER A 325 -16.69 -14.91 -17.62
CA SER A 325 -16.54 -16.28 -18.13
C SER A 325 -16.18 -16.36 -19.62
N ILE A 326 -16.19 -15.23 -20.33
CA ILE A 326 -15.74 -15.16 -21.72
C ILE A 326 -14.21 -15.19 -21.77
N GLY A 327 -13.65 -16.08 -22.61
CA GLY A 327 -12.21 -16.24 -22.75
C GLY A 327 -11.83 -17.28 -23.80
N PRO A 328 -10.53 -17.62 -23.88
CA PRO A 328 -10.03 -18.66 -24.76
C PRO A 328 -10.72 -20.00 -24.52
N THR A 329 -10.82 -20.83 -25.56
CA THR A 329 -11.45 -22.16 -25.43
C THR A 329 -10.65 -23.05 -24.46
N PRO A 330 -11.23 -23.56 -23.37
CA PRO A 330 -10.48 -24.29 -22.34
C PRO A 330 -9.74 -25.55 -22.84
N ALA A 331 -10.28 -26.21 -23.87
CA ALA A 331 -9.68 -27.41 -24.46
C ALA A 331 -8.51 -27.14 -25.42
N ARG A 332 -8.26 -25.88 -25.79
CA ARG A 332 -7.15 -25.48 -26.66
C ARG A 332 -6.05 -24.86 -25.81
N PRO A 333 -4.77 -25.21 -26.00
CA PRO A 333 -3.67 -24.54 -25.31
C PRO A 333 -3.76 -23.02 -25.45
N TRP A 334 -3.70 -22.33 -24.32
CA TRP A 334 -3.59 -20.88 -24.25
C TRP A 334 -2.36 -20.51 -23.45
N TYR A 335 -1.56 -19.59 -23.98
CA TYR A 335 -0.41 -19.04 -23.30
C TYR A 335 -0.13 -17.62 -23.78
N ARG A 336 0.18 -16.73 -22.86
CA ARG A 336 0.61 -15.36 -23.16
C ARG A 336 1.48 -14.79 -22.05
N LYS A 337 2.41 -13.92 -22.42
CA LYS A 337 3.22 -13.09 -21.52
C LYS A 337 2.85 -11.61 -21.67
N ARG A 338 2.99 -10.84 -20.60
CA ARG A 338 2.99 -9.37 -20.59
C ARG A 338 4.04 -8.86 -19.61
N TYR A 339 4.48 -7.63 -19.84
CA TYR A 339 5.14 -6.86 -18.79
C TYR A 339 4.06 -6.24 -17.89
N LEU A 340 4.31 -6.26 -16.59
CA LEU A 340 3.34 -5.93 -15.56
C LEU A 340 3.48 -4.47 -15.11
N LEU A 341 4.68 -4.08 -14.72
CA LEU A 341 4.98 -2.74 -14.24
C LEU A 341 5.85 -1.97 -15.25
N PRO A 342 5.73 -0.63 -15.30
CA PRO A 342 6.73 0.19 -15.96
C PRO A 342 8.11 -0.03 -15.33
N THR A 343 9.12 -0.06 -16.17
CA THR A 343 10.53 -0.12 -15.76
C THR A 343 11.15 1.27 -15.86
N PRO A 344 11.24 2.01 -14.76
CA PRO A 344 12.51 2.52 -14.28
C PRO A 344 13.21 1.40 -13.50
N PRO A 345 14.54 1.40 -13.30
CA PRO A 345 15.21 0.20 -12.85
C PRO A 345 14.84 -0.06 -11.40
N GLU A 346 14.18 -1.20 -11.19
CA GLU A 346 14.41 -2.03 -10.02
C GLU A 346 15.92 -1.98 -9.66
N ASN A 347 16.23 -1.74 -8.39
CA ASN A 347 17.58 -1.54 -7.85
C ASN A 347 18.35 -0.27 -8.30
N THR A 348 17.71 0.74 -8.87
CA THR A 348 18.38 2.04 -9.17
C THR A 348 19.11 2.61 -7.97
N PRO A 349 20.40 3.00 -8.05
CA PRO A 349 21.10 3.56 -6.90
C PRO A 349 20.33 4.72 -6.26
N SER A 350 20.29 4.80 -4.93
CA SER A 350 19.45 5.77 -4.21
C SER A 350 19.74 7.23 -4.63
N GLU A 351 20.99 7.53 -5.02
CA GLU A 351 21.42 8.82 -5.53
C GLU A 351 20.85 9.20 -6.91
N GLN A 352 20.25 8.26 -7.64
CA GLN A 352 19.61 8.46 -8.95
C GLN A 352 18.08 8.46 -8.90
N LEU A 353 17.48 8.28 -7.71
CA LEU A 353 16.01 8.28 -7.56
C LEU A 353 15.35 9.59 -8.03
N SER A 354 16.09 10.70 -7.98
CA SER A 354 15.66 11.99 -8.53
C SER A 354 15.22 11.91 -9.99
N ALA A 355 15.85 11.06 -10.81
CA ALA A 355 15.48 10.87 -12.21
C ALA A 355 14.02 10.40 -12.37
N PHE A 356 13.47 9.68 -11.39
CA PHE A 356 12.10 9.15 -11.48
C PHE A 356 11.07 10.28 -11.47
N ARG A 357 11.40 11.43 -10.89
CA ARG A 357 10.53 12.63 -10.90
C ARG A 357 10.28 13.16 -12.32
N THR A 358 11.13 12.85 -13.29
CA THR A 358 10.94 13.22 -14.69
C THR A 358 9.95 12.32 -15.44
N LEU A 359 9.60 11.16 -14.87
CA LEU A 359 8.85 10.10 -15.57
C LEU A 359 7.34 10.35 -15.57
N GLY A 360 6.83 11.19 -14.65
CA GLY A 360 5.40 11.44 -14.48
C GLY A 360 4.65 10.36 -13.70
N LEU A 361 5.35 9.36 -13.15
CA LEU A 361 4.78 8.38 -12.22
C LEU A 361 4.55 9.01 -10.84
N HIS A 362 3.65 8.41 -10.05
CA HIS A 362 3.47 8.79 -8.66
C HIS A 362 4.79 8.69 -7.88
N ARG A 363 5.07 9.64 -6.98
CA ARG A 363 6.36 9.73 -6.28
C ARG A 363 6.65 8.55 -5.35
N ALA A 364 5.61 7.88 -4.87
CA ALA A 364 5.68 6.62 -4.13
C ALA A 364 6.25 5.46 -4.96
N PHE A 365 6.31 5.57 -6.30
CA PHE A 365 6.93 4.55 -7.14
C PHE A 365 8.46 4.61 -7.03
N LEU A 366 9.01 3.72 -6.20
CA LEU A 366 10.41 3.67 -5.81
C LEU A 366 11.14 2.51 -6.51
N ARG A 367 12.41 2.30 -6.12
CA ARG A 367 13.37 1.39 -6.77
C ARG A 367 13.16 -0.10 -6.49
N HIS A 368 12.23 -0.49 -5.63
CA HIS A 368 12.10 -1.89 -5.23
C HIS A 368 10.63 -2.27 -5.14
N GLN A 369 10.20 -3.15 -6.04
CA GLN A 369 8.81 -3.61 -6.15
C GLN A 369 8.73 -5.07 -5.74
N HIS A 370 8.13 -5.34 -4.57
CA HIS A 370 8.25 -6.67 -3.96
C HIS A 370 6.99 -7.10 -3.18
N SER A 371 6.97 -8.37 -2.78
CA SER A 371 5.85 -9.12 -2.19
C SER A 371 4.49 -8.82 -2.84
N PRO A 372 4.26 -9.30 -4.07
CA PRO A 372 3.07 -8.93 -4.82
C PRO A 372 1.83 -9.67 -4.31
N GLY A 373 0.67 -9.05 -4.51
CA GLY A 373 -0.67 -9.64 -4.45
C GLY A 373 -1.35 -9.57 -5.82
N LEU A 374 -2.21 -10.56 -6.11
CA LEU A 374 -2.97 -10.66 -7.35
C LEU A 374 -4.37 -11.16 -7.05
N GLU A 375 -5.39 -10.60 -7.70
CA GLU A 375 -6.74 -11.16 -7.71
C GLU A 375 -7.51 -10.85 -8.99
N VAL A 376 -8.39 -11.77 -9.40
CA VAL A 376 -9.36 -11.55 -10.46
C VAL A 376 -10.68 -11.11 -9.83
N ALA A 377 -11.09 -9.87 -10.15
CA ALA A 377 -12.35 -9.33 -9.71
C ALA A 377 -13.54 -9.99 -10.46
N PRO A 378 -14.75 -9.98 -9.90
CA PRO A 378 -15.92 -10.60 -10.53
C PRO A 378 -16.28 -10.07 -11.93
N ASN A 379 -15.92 -8.83 -12.26
CA ASN A 379 -16.08 -8.27 -13.61
C ASN A 379 -15.00 -8.72 -14.62
N GLY A 380 -14.03 -9.54 -14.19
CA GLY A 380 -12.93 -10.03 -15.02
C GLY A 380 -11.70 -9.13 -15.03
N ASP A 381 -11.73 -7.98 -14.35
CA ASP A 381 -10.53 -7.18 -14.15
C ASP A 381 -9.51 -7.95 -13.31
N VAL A 382 -8.22 -7.77 -13.58
CA VAL A 382 -7.15 -8.33 -12.78
C VAL A 382 -6.50 -7.21 -11.98
N LEU A 383 -6.43 -7.38 -10.66
CA LEU A 383 -5.85 -6.44 -9.71
C LEU A 383 -4.47 -6.90 -9.28
N PHE A 384 -3.51 -5.97 -9.32
CA PHE A 384 -2.17 -6.17 -8.80
C PHE A 384 -1.89 -5.17 -7.68
N VAL A 385 -1.12 -5.60 -6.69
CA VAL A 385 -0.54 -4.75 -5.66
C VAL A 385 0.88 -5.24 -5.36
N SER A 386 1.80 -4.34 -5.04
CA SER A 386 3.09 -4.67 -4.44
C SER A 386 3.45 -3.58 -3.44
N PHE A 387 4.33 -3.91 -2.49
CA PHE A 387 5.00 -2.84 -1.79
C PHE A 387 6.09 -2.24 -2.67
N THR A 388 6.34 -0.96 -2.47
CA THR A 388 7.34 -0.14 -3.14
C THR A 388 8.23 0.50 -2.09
N ALA A 389 9.55 0.46 -2.25
CA ALA A 389 10.47 0.95 -1.21
C ALA A 389 11.82 1.43 -1.74
N VAL A 390 12.53 2.22 -0.94
CA VAL A 390 13.99 2.37 -1.08
C VAL A 390 14.70 1.16 -0.46
N SER A 391 14.23 0.73 0.71
CA SER A 391 14.69 -0.43 1.49
C SER A 391 13.47 -1.11 2.12
N GLU A 392 13.46 -2.45 2.07
CA GLU A 392 12.34 -3.31 2.52
C GLU A 392 11.97 -3.16 4.01
N THR A 393 12.78 -2.45 4.80
CA THR A 393 12.60 -2.38 6.25
C THR A 393 12.44 -0.96 6.77
N ASP A 394 12.29 -0.01 5.86
CA ASP A 394 12.24 1.40 6.16
C ASP A 394 10.77 1.82 6.41
N PRO A 395 10.53 2.92 7.14
CA PRO A 395 9.18 3.46 7.37
C PRO A 395 8.43 3.87 6.10
N ASP A 396 9.12 4.01 4.97
CA ASP A 396 8.62 4.58 3.72
C ASP A 396 8.12 3.49 2.75
N VAL A 397 8.01 2.25 3.22
CA VAL A 397 7.44 1.15 2.45
C VAL A 397 5.95 1.44 2.28
N ALA A 398 5.57 1.80 1.05
CA ALA A 398 4.20 2.08 0.66
C ALA A 398 3.65 0.98 -0.26
N LEU A 399 2.35 1.01 -0.55
CA LEU A 399 1.68 0.05 -1.42
C LEU A 399 1.22 0.72 -2.71
N ILE A 400 1.68 0.19 -3.84
CA ILE A 400 1.22 0.61 -5.17
C ILE A 400 0.28 -0.44 -5.77
N THR A 401 -0.62 0.01 -6.61
CA THR A 401 -1.56 -0.87 -7.31
C THR A 401 -1.66 -0.53 -8.79
N THR A 402 -2.01 -1.53 -9.59
CA THR A 402 -2.46 -1.35 -10.97
C THR A 402 -3.56 -2.37 -11.31
N ARG A 403 -4.31 -2.10 -12.38
CA ARG A 403 -5.42 -2.90 -12.87
C ARG A 403 -5.22 -3.25 -14.34
N LEU A 404 -5.41 -4.52 -14.71
CA LEU A 404 -5.64 -4.94 -16.07
C LEU A 404 -7.16 -4.99 -16.28
N ARG A 405 -7.69 -4.02 -17.03
CA ARG A 405 -9.12 -3.96 -17.33
C ARG A 405 -9.54 -5.14 -18.20
N PHE A 406 -10.71 -5.71 -17.96
CA PHE A 406 -11.21 -6.84 -18.73
C PHE A 406 -11.33 -6.47 -20.22
N GLY A 407 -10.57 -7.18 -21.06
CA GLY A 407 -10.46 -6.92 -22.49
C GLY A 407 -9.40 -5.88 -22.89
N ALA A 408 -8.65 -5.30 -21.96
CA ALA A 408 -7.45 -4.51 -22.27
C ALA A 408 -6.23 -5.42 -22.51
N ASP A 409 -5.28 -4.93 -23.30
CA ASP A 409 -4.08 -5.66 -23.67
C ASP A 409 -2.86 -5.34 -22.78
N ALA A 410 -2.93 -4.23 -22.04
CA ALA A 410 -1.88 -3.73 -21.16
C ALA A 410 -2.47 -3.27 -19.82
N TRP A 411 -1.64 -3.32 -18.79
CA TRP A 411 -1.96 -2.81 -17.46
C TRP A 411 -2.10 -1.29 -17.48
N ASP A 412 -3.02 -0.78 -16.66
CA ASP A 412 -3.10 0.65 -16.35
C ASP A 412 -1.77 1.13 -15.71
N PRO A 413 -1.45 2.42 -15.76
CA PRO A 413 -0.28 2.95 -15.05
C PRO A 413 -0.44 2.73 -13.54
N PRO A 414 0.62 2.32 -12.83
CA PRO A 414 0.56 2.12 -11.38
C PRO A 414 0.42 3.46 -10.66
N ASP A 415 -0.22 3.41 -9.51
CA ASP A 415 -0.46 4.57 -8.65
C ASP A 415 -0.35 4.18 -7.18
N LEU A 416 -0.19 5.17 -6.29
CA LEU A 416 -0.24 4.94 -4.85
C LEU A 416 -1.62 4.38 -4.48
N PHE A 417 -1.64 3.25 -3.80
CA PHE A 417 -2.84 2.67 -3.22
C PHE A 417 -3.04 3.09 -1.79
N LEU A 418 -2.04 2.79 -0.95
CA LEU A 418 -2.10 2.97 0.50
C LEU A 418 -0.69 3.24 1.01
N ASP A 419 -0.60 4.20 1.92
CA ASP A 419 0.61 4.59 2.62
C ASP A 419 0.17 5.10 3.99
N LEU A 420 0.63 4.42 5.04
CA LEU A 420 0.53 4.87 6.41
C LEU A 420 1.92 5.44 6.78
N PRO A 421 2.09 6.78 6.76
CA PRO A 421 3.38 7.41 6.97
C PRO A 421 4.02 6.98 8.28
N ASP A 422 5.34 6.80 8.24
CA ASP A 422 6.15 6.24 9.31
C ASP A 422 5.85 4.76 9.67
N ILE A 423 5.08 4.03 8.86
CA ILE A 423 4.81 2.59 9.02
C ILE A 423 5.30 1.82 7.80
N ASP A 424 5.98 0.69 8.02
CA ASP A 424 6.37 -0.23 6.95
C ASP A 424 5.14 -1.07 6.52
N ASP A 425 4.39 -0.56 5.54
CA ASP A 425 3.18 -1.22 4.99
C ASP A 425 3.59 -2.41 4.13
N HIS A 426 3.50 -3.61 4.70
CA HIS A 426 4.24 -4.75 4.21
C HIS A 426 3.38 -5.90 3.71
N ALA A 427 3.93 -6.67 2.76
CA ALA A 427 3.38 -7.92 2.23
C ALA A 427 1.87 -7.85 1.91
N PRO A 428 1.47 -7.02 0.92
CA PRO A 428 0.09 -6.94 0.51
C PRO A 428 -0.39 -8.24 -0.15
N MET A 429 -1.67 -8.56 0.06
CA MET A 429 -2.32 -9.71 -0.53
C MET A 429 -3.78 -9.39 -0.87
N PHE A 430 -4.23 -9.87 -2.03
CA PHE A 430 -5.65 -9.88 -2.38
C PHE A 430 -6.24 -11.29 -2.29
N TRP A 431 -7.53 -11.36 -1.98
CA TRP A 431 -8.32 -12.60 -2.02
C TRP A 431 -9.78 -12.30 -2.41
N ASN A 432 -10.33 -13.03 -3.36
CA ASN A 432 -11.76 -12.98 -3.71
C ASN A 432 -12.55 -14.06 -2.95
N ASP A 433 -13.37 -13.62 -2.00
CA ASP A 433 -14.29 -14.45 -1.23
C ASP A 433 -15.72 -14.28 -1.78
N ALA A 434 -16.07 -15.11 -2.77
CA ALA A 434 -17.39 -15.14 -3.38
C ALA A 434 -17.93 -13.76 -3.82
N GLY A 435 -17.07 -12.95 -4.45
CA GLY A 435 -17.40 -11.62 -4.95
C GLY A 435 -17.04 -10.47 -4.00
N THR A 436 -16.73 -10.76 -2.75
CA THR A 436 -16.12 -9.76 -1.84
C THR A 436 -14.61 -9.84 -1.99
N LEU A 437 -13.99 -8.77 -2.46
CA LEU A 437 -12.54 -8.64 -2.49
C LEU A 437 -12.04 -8.28 -1.09
N TRP A 438 -11.09 -9.05 -0.60
CA TRP A 438 -10.32 -8.78 0.60
C TRP A 438 -8.94 -8.29 0.19
N PHE A 439 -8.48 -7.25 0.85
CA PHE A 439 -7.12 -6.75 0.75
C PHE A 439 -6.50 -6.77 2.14
N THR A 440 -5.39 -7.49 2.32
CA THR A 440 -4.71 -7.63 3.61
C THR A 440 -3.24 -7.22 3.49
N TRP A 441 -2.70 -6.60 4.53
CA TRP A 441 -1.27 -6.28 4.63
C TRP A 441 -0.86 -6.28 6.11
N GLY A 442 0.44 -6.25 6.38
CA GLY A 442 0.98 -6.12 7.73
C GLY A 442 1.65 -4.76 7.94
N ALA A 443 1.86 -4.40 9.20
CA ALA A 443 2.65 -3.23 9.59
C ALA A 443 3.96 -3.74 10.17
N ASN A 444 4.97 -3.95 9.33
CA ASN A 444 6.24 -4.48 9.81
C ASN A 444 6.96 -3.44 10.69
N LYS A 445 7.75 -3.88 11.67
CA LYS A 445 8.46 -3.02 12.65
C LYS A 445 7.62 -2.02 13.49
N LEU A 446 6.29 -2.04 13.40
CA LEU A 446 5.42 -1.26 14.30
C LEU A 446 5.04 -2.14 15.50
N ASP A 447 5.76 -2.09 16.62
CA ASP A 447 5.56 -3.01 17.75
C ASP A 447 4.10 -3.09 18.25
N SER A 448 3.39 -1.96 18.23
CA SER A 448 1.96 -1.85 18.55
C SER A 448 1.00 -2.34 17.44
N GLY A 449 1.53 -2.68 16.28
CA GLY A 449 0.79 -3.17 15.11
C GLY A 449 0.32 -4.62 15.21
N PHE A 450 -0.63 -4.98 14.34
CA PHE A 450 -1.25 -6.30 14.29
C PHE A 450 -0.50 -7.25 13.32
N PRO A 451 -0.70 -8.58 13.42
CA PRO A 451 -0.15 -9.53 12.44
C PRO A 451 -0.58 -9.23 11.00
N PHE A 452 -1.78 -8.69 10.84
CA PHE A 452 -2.31 -8.17 9.60
C PHE A 452 -3.46 -7.21 9.90
N GLN A 453 -3.88 -6.49 8.88
CA GLN A 453 -5.05 -5.61 8.83
C GLN A 453 -5.68 -5.72 7.44
N TRP A 454 -6.93 -5.28 7.26
CA TRP A 454 -7.62 -5.49 5.99
C TRP A 454 -8.67 -4.45 5.59
N LEU A 455 -8.90 -4.37 4.28
CA LEU A 455 -10.01 -3.70 3.62
C LEU A 455 -10.88 -4.73 2.90
N THR A 456 -12.14 -4.38 2.64
CA THR A 456 -13.02 -5.15 1.76
C THR A 456 -13.67 -4.28 0.69
N SER A 457 -13.96 -4.86 -0.47
CA SER A 457 -14.69 -4.22 -1.57
C SER A 457 -15.75 -5.17 -2.13
N ARG A 458 -16.92 -4.62 -2.50
CA ARG A 458 -18.04 -5.33 -3.12
C ARG A 458 -18.40 -4.79 -4.50
N ASP A 459 -17.59 -3.86 -5.01
CA ASP A 459 -17.78 -3.17 -6.28
C ASP A 459 -16.53 -3.31 -7.14
N HIS A 460 -15.95 -4.53 -7.13
CA HIS A 460 -14.80 -4.90 -7.95
C HIS A 460 -13.55 -4.03 -7.70
N GLY A 461 -13.39 -3.51 -6.49
CA GLY A 461 -12.25 -2.68 -6.08
C GLY A 461 -12.40 -1.21 -6.48
N ALA A 462 -13.62 -0.72 -6.74
CA ALA A 462 -13.86 0.70 -6.99
C ALA A 462 -13.84 1.50 -5.69
N THR A 463 -14.45 0.96 -4.64
CA THR A 463 -14.42 1.50 -3.28
C THR A 463 -14.02 0.42 -2.28
N TRP A 464 -13.47 0.86 -1.15
CA TRP A 464 -12.97 -0.01 -0.08
C TRP A 464 -13.54 0.43 1.26
N SER A 465 -13.73 -0.53 2.17
CA SER A 465 -14.13 -0.26 3.56
C SER A 465 -13.10 0.58 4.30
N ALA A 466 -13.40 0.99 5.54
CA ALA A 466 -12.36 1.42 6.47
C ALA A 466 -11.38 0.27 6.79
N VAL A 467 -10.21 0.61 7.34
CA VAL A 467 -9.21 -0.36 7.82
C VAL A 467 -9.78 -1.16 8.98
N ASN A 468 -9.60 -2.47 8.96
CA ASN A 468 -10.03 -3.38 10.03
C ASN A 468 -8.83 -4.08 10.66
N PHE A 469 -8.93 -4.38 11.96
CA PHE A 469 -7.86 -5.00 12.76
C PHE A 469 -8.36 -6.28 13.43
N PRO A 470 -7.52 -7.34 13.51
CA PRO A 470 -7.96 -8.64 13.99
C PRO A 470 -8.13 -8.66 15.51
N LEU A 471 -9.30 -9.07 15.99
CA LEU A 471 -9.57 -9.37 17.41
C LEU A 471 -9.26 -10.81 17.75
N PHE A 472 -8.05 -11.05 18.26
CA PHE A 472 -7.62 -12.38 18.67
C PHE A 472 -8.26 -12.82 19.98
N THR A 473 -8.90 -13.99 19.97
CA THR A 473 -9.51 -14.64 21.15
C THR A 473 -8.59 -15.69 21.79
N THR A 474 -7.40 -15.88 21.24
CA THR A 474 -6.35 -16.74 21.78
C THR A 474 -5.06 -15.95 21.90
N ALA A 475 -4.11 -16.44 22.69
CA ALA A 475 -2.75 -15.91 22.67
C ALA A 475 -2.18 -15.98 21.24
N VAL A 476 -1.53 -14.89 20.82
CA VAL A 476 -0.84 -14.81 19.52
C VAL A 476 0.60 -15.23 19.74
N GLY A 477 1.02 -16.35 19.11
CA GLY A 477 2.40 -16.81 19.11
C GLY A 477 3.29 -15.95 18.22
N GLY A 478 4.60 -16.21 18.23
CA GLY A 478 5.54 -15.40 17.45
C GLY A 478 5.22 -15.37 15.95
N TYR A 479 5.33 -14.19 15.35
CA TYR A 479 4.98 -13.94 13.95
C TYR A 479 5.89 -12.90 13.30
N SER A 480 5.85 -12.85 11.97
CA SER A 480 6.21 -11.65 11.20
C SER A 480 4.94 -11.04 10.64
N ALA A 481 4.79 -9.72 10.68
CA ALA A 481 3.62 -9.01 10.16
C ALA A 481 3.63 -9.02 8.62
N GLN A 482 3.54 -10.22 8.05
CA GLN A 482 3.63 -10.51 6.64
C GLN A 482 2.52 -11.50 6.29
N PRO A 483 1.27 -11.04 6.08
CA PRO A 483 0.14 -11.88 5.67
C PRO A 483 0.32 -12.32 4.23
N ILE A 484 1.17 -13.33 4.05
CA ILE A 484 1.71 -13.71 2.76
C ILE A 484 1.17 -15.06 2.27
N THR A 485 1.06 -15.08 0.94
CA THR A 485 0.69 -16.11 -0.04
C THR A 485 -0.79 -16.09 -0.41
N ASN A 486 -1.69 -16.52 0.47
CA ASN A 486 -3.11 -16.55 0.14
C ASN A 486 -4.05 -16.52 1.37
N GLY A 487 -5.25 -15.99 1.15
CA GLY A 487 -6.42 -16.20 1.98
C GLY A 487 -7.36 -17.18 1.30
N PHE A 488 -8.14 -17.93 2.09
CA PHE A 488 -9.18 -18.81 1.56
C PHE A 488 -10.22 -19.14 2.63
N ARG A 489 -11.39 -19.60 2.18
CA ARG A 489 -12.42 -20.16 3.04
C ARG A 489 -12.45 -21.68 2.87
N ASP A 490 -12.43 -22.41 3.98
CA ASP A 490 -12.54 -23.86 3.95
C ASP A 490 -14.00 -24.33 3.79
N ARG A 491 -14.22 -25.63 3.59
CA ARG A 491 -15.56 -26.23 3.44
C ARG A 491 -16.50 -25.99 4.62
N THR A 492 -15.95 -25.69 5.81
CA THR A 492 -16.74 -25.41 7.02
C THR A 492 -17.19 -23.96 7.08
N GLY A 493 -16.74 -23.13 6.14
CA GLY A 493 -17.00 -21.71 6.10
C GLY A 493 -16.00 -20.88 6.88
N ARG A 494 -14.92 -21.46 7.41
CA ARG A 494 -13.90 -20.72 8.17
C ARG A 494 -12.92 -20.03 7.24
N ILE A 495 -12.59 -18.78 7.58
CA ILE A 495 -11.57 -18.00 6.88
C ILE A 495 -10.20 -18.37 7.43
N HIS A 496 -9.24 -18.54 6.51
CA HIS A 496 -7.81 -18.70 6.80
C HIS A 496 -7.02 -17.59 6.10
N ILE A 497 -6.11 -16.93 6.85
CA ILE A 497 -5.13 -15.99 6.30
C ILE A 497 -3.74 -16.53 6.58
N ALA A 498 -3.00 -16.84 5.52
CA ALA A 498 -1.61 -17.26 5.63
C ALA A 498 -0.70 -16.09 6.01
N SER A 499 0.26 -16.36 6.89
CA SER A 499 1.25 -15.39 7.33
C SER A 499 2.56 -16.09 7.69
N ASP A 500 3.66 -15.36 7.61
CA ASP A 500 4.92 -15.88 8.12
C ASP A 500 4.97 -15.89 9.66
N ALA A 501 5.67 -16.88 10.19
CA ALA A 501 5.92 -17.04 11.61
C ALA A 501 7.41 -16.83 11.98
N VAL A 502 7.85 -17.33 13.14
CA VAL A 502 9.24 -17.26 13.59
C VAL A 502 10.12 -18.12 12.68
N GLY A 503 11.22 -17.54 12.18
CA GLY A 503 12.23 -18.28 11.43
C GLY A 503 11.66 -18.96 10.16
N PRO A 504 11.86 -20.28 9.97
CA PRO A 504 11.48 -21.01 8.77
C PRO A 504 10.01 -21.47 8.75
N GLU A 505 9.12 -20.87 9.54
CA GLU A 505 7.75 -21.33 9.73
C GLU A 505 6.71 -20.36 9.15
N SER A 506 5.50 -20.87 8.89
CA SER A 506 4.30 -20.05 8.59
C SER A 506 3.14 -20.43 9.53
N VAL A 507 2.18 -19.53 9.67
CA VAL A 507 0.96 -19.66 10.48
C VAL A 507 -0.28 -19.39 9.62
N LEU A 508 -1.40 -20.04 9.97
CA LEU A 508 -2.72 -19.79 9.37
C LEU A 508 -3.62 -19.15 10.43
N TRP A 509 -3.84 -17.84 10.35
CA TRP A 509 -4.81 -17.15 11.20
C TRP A 509 -6.23 -17.55 10.83
N GLN A 510 -7.11 -17.75 11.82
CA GLN A 510 -8.44 -18.33 11.57
C GLN A 510 -9.57 -17.48 12.11
N SER A 511 -10.67 -17.39 11.37
CA SER A 511 -11.92 -16.76 11.80
C SER A 511 -13.13 -17.63 11.42
N ASP A 512 -14.03 -17.86 12.38
CA ASP A 512 -15.31 -18.58 12.17
C ASP A 512 -16.52 -17.62 12.02
N ASP A 513 -16.30 -16.31 12.12
CA ASP A 513 -17.36 -15.29 12.21
C ASP A 513 -17.16 -14.14 11.21
N ASN A 514 -16.61 -14.47 10.04
CA ASN A 514 -16.37 -13.54 8.93
C ASN A 514 -15.44 -12.36 9.28
N GLY A 515 -14.42 -12.64 10.09
CA GLY A 515 -13.36 -11.69 10.44
C GLY A 515 -13.65 -10.83 11.66
N ALA A 516 -14.79 -11.03 12.34
CA ALA A 516 -15.11 -10.29 13.56
C ALA A 516 -14.15 -10.67 14.72
N THR A 517 -13.82 -11.95 14.84
CA THR A 517 -12.79 -12.47 15.75
C THR A 517 -11.85 -13.43 15.02
N TRP A 518 -10.65 -13.57 15.60
CA TRP A 518 -9.54 -14.35 15.05
C TRP A 518 -8.90 -15.22 16.12
N ARG A 519 -8.19 -16.26 15.72
CA ARG A 519 -7.34 -17.06 16.60
C ARG A 519 -6.03 -17.46 15.93
N ASP A 520 -5.03 -17.68 16.77
CA ASP A 520 -3.83 -18.45 16.44
C ASP A 520 -4.13 -19.94 16.72
N PRO A 521 -4.03 -20.85 15.73
CA PRO A 521 -4.16 -22.28 15.98
C PRO A 521 -2.94 -22.88 16.70
N ALA A 522 -1.94 -22.08 17.04
CA ALA A 522 -0.63 -22.42 17.60
C ALA A 522 0.30 -23.26 16.70
N GLY A 523 -0.27 -24.03 15.76
CA GLY A 523 0.52 -24.81 14.81
C GLY A 523 1.32 -23.96 13.83
N ARG A 524 2.43 -24.51 13.36
CA ARG A 524 3.39 -23.88 12.45
C ARG A 524 3.81 -24.85 11.35
N SER A 525 3.76 -24.41 10.09
CA SER A 525 4.14 -25.25 8.94
C SER A 525 5.67 -25.38 8.83
N GLY A 526 6.14 -26.40 8.11
CA GLY A 526 7.57 -26.69 7.97
C GLY A 526 8.32 -25.78 6.99
N GLY A 527 7.74 -24.67 6.56
CA GLY A 527 8.39 -23.72 5.65
C GLY A 527 7.87 -22.30 5.78
N ARG A 528 8.70 -21.32 5.38
CA ARG A 528 8.31 -19.91 5.29
C ARG A 528 7.78 -19.59 3.90
N HIS A 529 6.89 -18.59 3.81
CA HIS A 529 6.13 -18.29 2.60
C HIS A 529 5.35 -19.50 2.10
N THR A 530 4.76 -20.24 3.04
CA THR A 530 3.94 -21.41 2.72
C THR A 530 2.63 -20.96 2.08
N ALA A 531 2.39 -21.40 0.83
CA ALA A 531 1.09 -21.30 0.20
C ALA A 531 0.22 -22.48 0.64
N PHE A 532 -1.03 -22.21 0.99
CA PHE A 532 -1.92 -23.20 1.59
C PHE A 532 -3.14 -23.48 0.72
N VAL A 533 -3.62 -24.73 0.74
CA VAL A 533 -4.86 -25.12 0.06
C VAL A 533 -5.56 -26.20 0.87
N GLU A 534 -6.89 -26.17 0.89
CA GLU A 534 -7.69 -27.27 1.44
C GLU A 534 -7.73 -28.44 0.45
N LEU A 535 -7.44 -29.65 0.94
CA LEU A 535 -7.56 -30.91 0.21
C LEU A 535 -9.01 -31.39 0.12
N ARG A 536 -9.34 -32.26 -0.84
CA ARG A 536 -10.71 -32.80 -1.01
C ARG A 536 -11.24 -33.53 0.21
N ASP A 537 -10.38 -34.09 1.05
CA ASP A 537 -10.76 -34.77 2.30
C ASP A 537 -10.85 -33.84 3.53
N GLY A 538 -10.54 -32.55 3.37
CA GLY A 538 -10.63 -31.53 4.42
C GLY A 538 -9.31 -31.29 5.17
N ARG A 539 -8.26 -32.05 4.84
CA ARG A 539 -6.91 -31.73 5.33
C ARG A 539 -6.40 -30.44 4.68
N LEU A 540 -5.48 -29.77 5.35
CA LEU A 540 -4.77 -28.61 4.80
C LEU A 540 -3.41 -29.07 4.26
N LEU A 541 -3.09 -28.65 3.03
CA LEU A 541 -1.78 -28.77 2.43
C LEU A 541 -1.10 -27.40 2.40
N GLY A 542 0.12 -27.33 2.93
CA GLY A 542 1.01 -26.19 2.81
C GLY A 542 2.28 -26.58 2.03
N MET A 543 2.69 -25.74 1.09
CA MET A 543 3.99 -25.85 0.40
C MET A 543 4.71 -24.51 0.44
N GLY A 544 5.90 -24.48 1.04
CA GLY A 544 6.70 -23.27 1.23
C GLY A 544 8.18 -23.59 1.22
N GLY A 545 9.00 -22.71 0.67
CA GLY A 545 10.42 -23.01 0.43
C GLY A 545 11.40 -22.14 1.21
N LYS A 546 11.02 -20.95 1.67
CA LYS A 546 12.02 -19.98 2.14
C LYS A 546 12.64 -20.44 3.46
N SER A 547 13.97 -20.48 3.49
CA SER A 547 14.80 -20.81 4.68
C SER A 547 14.60 -22.22 5.26
N SER A 548 13.94 -23.12 4.54
CA SER A 548 13.63 -24.49 4.99
C SER A 548 13.71 -25.46 3.81
N GLN A 549 14.31 -26.63 4.02
CA GLN A 549 14.44 -27.64 2.97
C GLN A 549 14.56 -29.06 3.53
N ILE A 550 14.29 -30.05 2.68
CA ILE A 550 14.56 -31.48 2.93
C ILE A 550 15.28 -32.00 1.70
N ASP A 551 16.58 -32.27 1.78
CA ASP A 551 17.41 -32.74 0.65
C ASP A 551 17.32 -31.83 -0.60
N LEU A 552 17.32 -30.51 -0.41
CA LEU A 552 17.10 -29.46 -1.42
C LEU A 552 15.69 -29.44 -2.02
N PHE A 553 14.76 -30.20 -1.48
CA PHE A 553 13.34 -30.12 -1.84
C PHE A 553 12.58 -29.20 -0.90
N MET A 554 11.54 -28.58 -1.45
CA MET A 554 10.59 -27.76 -0.72
C MET A 554 9.79 -28.63 0.26
N PRO A 555 9.63 -28.21 1.53
CA PRO A 555 8.76 -28.87 2.50
C PRO A 555 7.28 -28.92 2.07
N ARG A 556 6.67 -30.07 2.30
CA ARG A 556 5.23 -30.34 2.27
C ARG A 556 4.73 -30.41 3.71
N SER A 557 3.70 -29.64 4.04
CA SER A 557 3.08 -29.62 5.37
C SER A 557 1.63 -30.09 5.26
N ILE A 558 1.26 -31.17 5.95
CA ILE A 558 -0.13 -31.67 5.99
C ILE A 558 -0.69 -31.52 7.39
N SER A 559 -1.88 -30.91 7.52
CA SER A 559 -2.62 -30.85 8.78
C SER A 559 -4.00 -31.49 8.63
N SER A 560 -4.39 -32.31 9.60
CA SER A 560 -5.71 -32.95 9.70
C SER A 560 -6.60 -32.37 10.79
N ASP A 561 -6.11 -31.39 11.55
CA ASP A 561 -6.78 -30.83 12.72
C ASP A 561 -7.01 -29.30 12.59
N GLY A 562 -7.05 -28.82 11.35
CA GLY A 562 -7.25 -27.41 11.04
C GLY A 562 -6.04 -26.56 11.40
N GLY A 563 -4.82 -27.04 11.15
CA GLY A 563 -3.58 -26.28 11.28
C GLY A 563 -2.99 -26.21 12.69
N ARG A 564 -3.48 -27.03 13.64
CA ARG A 564 -2.90 -27.09 15.00
C ARG A 564 -1.64 -27.94 15.03
N THR A 565 -1.61 -29.03 14.27
CA THR A 565 -0.43 -29.88 14.08
C THR A 565 -0.16 -30.12 12.59
N TRP A 566 1.12 -30.34 12.26
CA TRP A 566 1.58 -30.52 10.89
C TRP A 566 2.51 -31.74 10.78
N THR A 567 2.25 -32.59 9.80
CA THR A 567 3.18 -33.64 9.35
C THR A 567 3.99 -33.09 8.19
N ILE A 568 5.32 -33.13 8.32
CA ILE A 568 6.25 -32.55 7.34
C ILE A 568 6.91 -33.65 6.52
N SER A 569 6.90 -33.50 5.19
CA SER A 569 7.60 -34.37 4.24
C SER A 569 8.18 -33.56 3.09
N LYS A 570 8.87 -34.20 2.14
CA LYS A 570 9.38 -33.52 0.93
C LYS A 570 8.34 -33.47 -0.19
N THR A 571 8.35 -32.39 -0.97
CA THR A 571 7.69 -32.29 -2.28
C THR A 571 8.63 -32.76 -3.40
N PRO A 572 8.18 -32.90 -4.66
CA PRO A 572 9.09 -33.10 -5.80
C PRO A 572 9.71 -31.80 -6.32
N PHE A 573 9.42 -30.65 -5.72
CA PHE A 573 9.88 -29.35 -6.20
C PHE A 573 11.10 -28.86 -5.43
N CYS A 574 11.96 -28.10 -6.10
CA CYS A 574 13.13 -27.49 -5.50
C CYS A 574 12.71 -26.54 -4.37
N TRP A 575 13.50 -26.51 -3.31
CA TRP A 575 13.35 -25.48 -2.27
C TRP A 575 13.65 -24.10 -2.85
N LEU A 576 13.02 -23.07 -2.27
CA LEU A 576 13.10 -21.70 -2.76
C LEU A 576 13.82 -20.81 -1.76
N GLY A 577 14.67 -19.92 -2.24
CA GLY A 577 15.47 -19.03 -1.41
C GLY A 577 14.81 -17.71 -1.05
N SER A 578 15.61 -16.77 -0.54
CA SER A 578 15.24 -15.36 -0.51
C SER A 578 14.93 -14.87 -1.94
N ASN A 579 13.98 -13.94 -2.07
CA ASN A 579 13.48 -13.43 -3.36
C ASN A 579 12.76 -14.48 -4.21
N GLN A 580 12.39 -15.64 -3.65
CA GLN A 580 11.56 -16.63 -4.32
C GLN A 580 10.34 -17.01 -3.47
N ARG A 581 9.19 -17.19 -4.13
CA ARG A 581 7.94 -17.64 -3.50
C ARG A 581 7.12 -18.48 -4.47
N PRO A 582 6.58 -19.65 -4.07
CA PRO A 582 5.76 -20.46 -4.94
C PRO A 582 4.33 -19.93 -5.01
N ALA A 583 3.59 -20.37 -6.03
CA ALA A 583 2.13 -20.26 -6.09
C ALA A 583 1.50 -21.65 -6.01
N LEU A 584 0.48 -21.81 -5.17
CA LEU A 584 -0.33 -23.03 -5.05
C LEU A 584 -1.81 -22.62 -4.94
N ILE A 585 -2.65 -23.12 -5.85
CA ILE A 585 -4.10 -22.89 -5.82
C ILE A 585 -4.87 -24.15 -6.24
N ARG A 586 -6.12 -24.26 -5.80
CA ARG A 586 -7.08 -25.21 -6.37
C ARG A 586 -7.79 -24.54 -7.54
N LEU A 587 -7.78 -25.19 -8.70
CA LEU A 587 -8.49 -24.73 -9.90
C LEU A 587 -9.96 -25.16 -9.88
N ALA A 588 -10.78 -24.53 -10.71
CA ALA A 588 -12.18 -24.86 -10.92
C ALA A 588 -12.40 -26.31 -11.40
N SER A 589 -11.41 -26.90 -12.09
CA SER A 589 -11.42 -28.34 -12.46
C SER A 589 -11.27 -29.28 -11.25
N GLY A 590 -10.93 -28.74 -10.08
CA GLY A 590 -10.61 -29.48 -8.87
C GLY A 590 -9.15 -29.94 -8.79
N ARG A 591 -8.32 -29.70 -9.82
CA ARG A 591 -6.87 -29.96 -9.79
C ARG A 591 -6.14 -28.95 -8.91
N LEU A 592 -4.98 -29.34 -8.40
CA LEU A 592 -4.03 -28.39 -7.81
C LEU A 592 -3.13 -27.84 -8.91
N PHE A 593 -2.90 -26.54 -8.89
CA PHE A 593 -1.91 -25.85 -9.71
C PHE A 593 -0.74 -25.41 -8.85
N PHE A 594 0.48 -25.65 -9.33
CA PHE A 594 1.72 -25.17 -8.72
C PHE A 594 2.55 -24.38 -9.73
N ALA A 595 3.17 -23.29 -9.29
CA ALA A 595 4.25 -22.63 -10.03
C ALA A 595 5.39 -22.25 -9.09
N GLY A 596 6.63 -22.43 -9.57
CA GLY A 596 7.83 -22.13 -8.79
C GLY A 596 9.10 -22.33 -9.59
N ASP A 597 10.21 -21.83 -9.05
CA ASP A 597 11.52 -22.01 -9.67
C ASP A 597 12.05 -23.43 -9.49
N VAL A 598 12.86 -23.89 -10.43
CA VAL A 598 13.54 -25.19 -10.35
C VAL A 598 14.93 -25.07 -9.73
N GLN A 599 15.25 -23.94 -9.12
CA GLN A 599 16.50 -23.69 -8.41
C GLN A 599 16.25 -22.67 -7.28
N ASN A 600 17.08 -22.70 -6.24
CA ASN A 600 17.07 -21.66 -5.22
C ASN A 600 17.83 -20.39 -5.68
N GLU A 601 17.89 -19.37 -4.82
CA GLU A 601 18.57 -18.08 -5.05
C GLU A 601 20.09 -18.22 -5.29
N LYS A 602 20.66 -19.35 -4.87
CA LYS A 602 22.07 -19.72 -5.08
C LYS A 602 22.30 -20.60 -6.30
N GLY A 603 21.26 -20.86 -7.10
CA GLY A 603 21.32 -21.74 -8.27
C GLY A 603 21.46 -23.23 -7.94
N SER A 604 21.24 -23.63 -6.69
CA SER A 604 21.28 -25.01 -6.20
C SER A 604 19.98 -25.75 -6.53
N GLN A 605 20.11 -27.05 -6.83
CA GLN A 605 19.01 -27.93 -7.21
C GLN A 605 19.21 -29.31 -6.58
N PRO A 606 18.15 -30.09 -6.32
CA PRO A 606 18.28 -31.49 -5.96
C PRO A 606 19.02 -32.31 -7.02
N ALA A 607 19.61 -33.43 -6.61
CA ALA A 607 20.30 -34.34 -7.52
C ALA A 607 19.36 -34.84 -8.64
N GLY A 608 19.83 -34.85 -9.89
CA GLY A 608 19.06 -35.29 -11.06
C GLY A 608 18.33 -34.19 -11.83
N PHE A 609 18.22 -32.97 -11.29
CA PHE A 609 17.71 -31.82 -12.03
C PHE A 609 18.78 -31.26 -12.96
N THR A 610 18.44 -31.09 -14.24
CA THR A 610 19.33 -30.54 -15.28
C THR A 610 18.79 -29.26 -15.92
N THR A 611 17.50 -28.97 -15.74
CA THR A 611 16.84 -27.79 -16.30
C THR A 611 16.87 -26.64 -15.31
N ARG A 612 17.03 -25.40 -15.79
CA ARG A 612 16.93 -24.15 -15.00
C ARG A 612 15.73 -23.34 -15.46
N GLY A 613 15.21 -22.48 -14.58
CA GLY A 613 14.07 -21.62 -14.89
C GLY A 613 12.95 -21.78 -13.86
N ALA A 614 11.71 -21.76 -14.36
CA ALA A 614 10.53 -22.03 -13.55
C ALA A 614 9.61 -23.04 -14.23
N VAL A 615 8.70 -23.61 -13.45
CA VAL A 615 7.70 -24.57 -13.91
C VAL A 615 6.28 -24.10 -13.58
N ALA A 616 5.35 -24.58 -14.40
CA ALA A 616 3.93 -24.69 -14.05
C ALA A 616 3.58 -26.18 -14.00
N ALA A 617 2.78 -26.59 -13.01
CA ALA A 617 2.43 -27.98 -12.80
C ALA A 617 0.98 -28.18 -12.36
N LEU A 618 0.41 -29.33 -12.71
CA LEU A 618 -0.93 -29.77 -12.31
C LEU A 618 -0.88 -31.10 -11.57
N SER A 619 -1.68 -31.25 -10.53
CA SER A 619 -1.91 -32.52 -9.85
C SER A 619 -3.41 -32.88 -9.85
N ASP A 620 -3.69 -34.13 -10.24
CA ASP A 620 -5.03 -34.74 -10.23
C ASP A 620 -5.36 -35.42 -8.88
N ASP A 621 -4.33 -35.69 -8.07
CA ASP A 621 -4.36 -36.59 -6.92
C ASP A 621 -3.88 -35.92 -5.62
N GLU A 622 -4.25 -34.65 -5.43
CA GLU A 622 -4.02 -33.91 -4.17
C GLU A 622 -2.53 -33.72 -3.82
N GLY A 623 -1.68 -33.65 -4.84
CA GLY A 623 -0.26 -33.31 -4.75
C GLY A 623 0.70 -34.49 -4.68
N GLU A 624 0.21 -35.72 -4.88
CA GLU A 624 1.05 -36.92 -4.90
C GLU A 624 1.86 -37.04 -6.22
N THR A 625 1.21 -36.80 -7.37
CA THR A 625 1.86 -36.77 -8.69
C THR A 625 1.55 -35.47 -9.45
N TRP A 626 2.44 -35.11 -10.38
CA TRP A 626 2.42 -33.82 -11.06
C TRP A 626 2.74 -33.93 -12.55
N HIS A 627 1.91 -33.29 -13.39
CA HIS A 627 2.23 -32.97 -14.77
C HIS A 627 3.02 -31.66 -14.79
N ILE A 628 4.32 -31.71 -15.10
CA ILE A 628 5.24 -30.57 -14.96
C ILE A 628 5.65 -30.07 -16.35
N ARG A 629 5.58 -28.74 -16.54
CA ARG A 629 6.06 -28.07 -17.76
C ARG A 629 6.94 -26.88 -17.42
N ILE A 630 8.04 -26.70 -18.16
CA ILE A 630 8.87 -25.50 -18.07
C ILE A 630 8.07 -24.30 -18.55
N LEU A 631 8.15 -23.19 -17.80
CA LEU A 631 7.48 -21.94 -18.11
C LEU A 631 8.35 -21.10 -19.06
N PRO A 632 7.97 -20.93 -20.35
CA PRO A 632 8.78 -20.19 -21.30
C PRO A 632 8.72 -18.68 -21.05
N GLY A 633 9.83 -17.99 -21.25
CA GLY A 633 9.88 -16.54 -21.16
C GLY A 633 9.94 -15.98 -19.74
N THR A 634 10.32 -16.76 -18.72
CA THR A 634 10.81 -16.21 -17.44
C THR A 634 12.00 -15.27 -17.70
N GLN A 635 12.14 -14.22 -16.90
CA GLN A 635 13.25 -13.27 -17.03
C GLN A 635 14.35 -13.51 -15.99
N PRO A 636 15.56 -12.95 -16.20
CA PRO A 636 16.57 -12.88 -15.16
C PRO A 636 16.05 -12.13 -13.93
N HIS A 637 16.65 -12.43 -12.77
CA HIS A 637 16.43 -11.63 -11.56
C HIS A 637 16.84 -10.18 -11.79
N GLU A 638 16.12 -9.23 -11.20
CA GLU A 638 16.39 -7.77 -11.24
C GLU A 638 17.78 -7.31 -10.74
N THR A 639 18.55 -8.21 -10.16
CA THR A 639 19.90 -7.93 -9.65
C THR A 639 20.87 -8.74 -10.49
N PRO A 640 21.77 -8.11 -11.27
CA PRO A 640 22.67 -8.82 -12.18
C PRO A 640 23.50 -9.93 -11.51
N ALA A 641 24.00 -9.67 -10.29
CA ALA A 641 24.76 -10.67 -9.52
C ALA A 641 23.92 -11.91 -9.16
N ARG A 642 22.65 -11.70 -8.77
CA ARG A 642 21.72 -12.82 -8.47
C ARG A 642 21.32 -13.54 -9.74
N ALA A 643 21.06 -12.82 -10.84
CA ALA A 643 20.78 -13.43 -12.13
C ALA A 643 21.92 -14.37 -12.58
N GLN A 644 23.18 -13.94 -12.44
CA GLN A 644 24.35 -14.77 -12.71
C GLN A 644 24.40 -15.99 -11.79
N GLN A 645 24.13 -15.82 -10.50
CA GLN A 645 24.15 -16.90 -9.51
C GLN A 645 23.06 -17.96 -9.74
N LEU A 646 21.85 -17.52 -10.10
CA LEU A 646 20.72 -18.39 -10.46
C LEU A 646 21.02 -19.22 -11.72
N GLY A 647 21.73 -18.64 -12.69
CA GLY A 647 22.10 -19.28 -13.95
C GLY A 647 20.91 -19.55 -14.89
N GLY A 648 19.73 -18.99 -14.62
CA GLY A 648 18.52 -19.16 -15.40
C GLY A 648 17.47 -18.10 -15.05
N GLY A 649 16.36 -18.09 -15.78
CA GLY A 649 15.22 -17.24 -15.46
C GLY A 649 14.58 -17.62 -14.12
N THR A 650 13.78 -16.72 -13.58
CA THR A 650 13.10 -16.89 -12.28
C THR A 650 11.69 -16.31 -12.35
N LEU A 651 10.79 -16.87 -11.54
CA LEU A 651 9.53 -16.25 -11.17
C LEU A 651 9.68 -15.27 -10.00
N GLY A 652 10.82 -15.28 -9.32
CA GLY A 652 11.03 -14.53 -8.10
C GLY A 652 9.87 -14.77 -7.12
N TYR A 653 9.18 -13.70 -6.74
CA TYR A 653 7.93 -13.85 -5.98
C TYR A 653 6.74 -14.01 -6.91
N ALA A 654 6.11 -15.19 -6.85
CA ALA A 654 4.94 -15.51 -7.64
C ALA A 654 3.62 -15.38 -6.86
N VAL A 655 2.53 -15.12 -7.60
CA VAL A 655 1.12 -15.34 -7.19
C VAL A 655 0.35 -15.85 -8.38
N ALA A 656 -0.55 -16.81 -8.17
CA ALA A 656 -1.48 -17.27 -9.19
C ALA A 656 -2.94 -17.12 -8.74
N ARG A 657 -3.82 -16.82 -9.69
CA ARG A 657 -5.28 -16.80 -9.56
C ARG A 657 -5.94 -17.29 -10.84
N GLN A 658 -7.09 -17.94 -10.72
CA GLN A 658 -7.85 -18.39 -11.88
C GLN A 658 -9.06 -17.47 -12.10
N ALA A 659 -9.21 -16.97 -13.32
CA ALA A 659 -10.37 -16.21 -13.74
C ALA A 659 -11.59 -17.12 -14.00
N PRO A 660 -12.83 -16.59 -13.95
CA PRO A 660 -14.05 -17.38 -14.23
C PRO A 660 -14.10 -18.04 -15.61
N ASN A 661 -13.32 -17.54 -16.58
CA ASN A 661 -13.17 -18.14 -17.91
C ASN A 661 -12.17 -19.32 -17.98
N GLY A 662 -11.59 -19.71 -16.84
CA GLY A 662 -10.64 -20.81 -16.72
C GLY A 662 -9.17 -20.44 -16.97
N VAL A 663 -8.89 -19.19 -17.36
CA VAL A 663 -7.51 -18.70 -17.53
C VAL A 663 -6.85 -18.55 -16.16
N ILE A 664 -5.64 -19.06 -16.04
CA ILE A 664 -4.76 -18.91 -14.89
C ILE A 664 -3.88 -17.69 -15.14
N HIS A 665 -3.98 -16.69 -14.27
CA HIS A 665 -3.11 -15.53 -14.22
C HIS A 665 -1.99 -15.83 -13.22
N LEU A 666 -0.74 -15.72 -13.66
CA LEU A 666 0.45 -15.89 -12.85
C LEU A 666 1.32 -14.65 -12.99
N ILE A 667 1.69 -14.02 -11.88
CA ILE A 667 2.62 -12.88 -11.90
C ILE A 667 3.97 -13.26 -11.30
N ALA A 668 4.99 -12.49 -11.65
CA ALA A 668 6.34 -12.58 -11.12
C ALA A 668 6.89 -11.18 -10.86
N THR A 669 7.38 -10.94 -9.64
CA THR A 669 8.22 -9.77 -9.31
C THR A 669 9.63 -10.23 -8.94
N MET A 670 10.57 -9.30 -8.74
CA MET A 670 12.01 -9.57 -8.62
C MET A 670 12.65 -10.00 -9.95
N THR A 671 12.05 -9.59 -11.06
CA THR A 671 12.49 -9.89 -12.42
C THR A 671 12.67 -8.60 -13.20
N GLU A 672 13.60 -8.56 -14.15
CA GLU A 672 13.77 -7.37 -15.02
C GLU A 672 13.16 -7.63 -16.41
N PRO A 673 11.93 -7.15 -16.71
CA PRO A 673 10.95 -6.48 -15.82
C PRO A 673 10.02 -7.44 -15.07
N CYS A 674 9.18 -6.92 -14.18
CA CYS A 674 8.03 -7.65 -13.58
C CYS A 674 7.10 -8.23 -14.67
N LEU A 675 6.64 -9.47 -14.47
CA LEU A 675 5.94 -10.25 -15.50
C LEU A 675 4.51 -10.62 -15.09
N HIS A 676 3.65 -10.73 -16.11
CA HIS A 676 2.34 -11.35 -16.02
C HIS A 676 2.24 -12.42 -17.11
N PHE A 677 1.81 -13.61 -16.74
CA PHE A 677 1.50 -14.73 -17.62
C PHE A 677 0.00 -15.05 -17.57
N GLU A 678 -0.56 -15.39 -18.72
CA GLU A 678 -1.85 -16.07 -18.84
C GLU A 678 -1.59 -17.46 -19.42
N LEU A 679 -2.19 -18.48 -18.82
CA LEU A 679 -2.16 -19.84 -19.35
C LEU A 679 -3.44 -20.59 -18.98
N ASN A 680 -3.69 -21.75 -19.58
CA ASN A 680 -4.77 -22.64 -19.16
C ASN A 680 -4.28 -24.07 -18.93
N GLU A 681 -5.14 -24.92 -18.39
CA GLU A 681 -4.81 -26.31 -18.09
C GLU A 681 -4.40 -27.10 -19.34
N ALA A 682 -5.06 -26.86 -20.48
CA ALA A 682 -4.74 -27.53 -21.74
C ALA A 682 -3.29 -27.28 -22.18
N TRP A 683 -2.75 -26.07 -21.95
CA TRP A 683 -1.35 -25.78 -22.24
C TRP A 683 -0.40 -26.60 -21.36
N ILE A 684 -0.69 -26.74 -20.05
CA ILE A 684 0.19 -27.52 -19.16
C ILE A 684 0.17 -29.00 -19.57
N LEU A 685 -0.99 -29.54 -19.93
CA LEU A 685 -1.15 -30.95 -20.29
C LEU A 685 -0.60 -31.30 -21.69
N HIS A 686 -0.79 -30.43 -22.67
CA HIS A 686 -0.51 -30.75 -24.08
C HIS A 686 0.63 -29.94 -24.69
N GLY A 687 0.95 -28.77 -24.12
CA GLY A 687 1.93 -27.84 -24.66
C GLY A 687 1.41 -27.08 -25.87
N ASP A 688 2.27 -26.24 -26.43
CA ASP A 688 2.07 -25.57 -27.71
C ASP A 688 3.44 -25.37 -28.36
N GLU A 689 3.67 -26.00 -29.50
CA GLU A 689 4.94 -25.94 -30.23
C GLU A 689 5.24 -24.51 -30.72
N ALA A 690 4.21 -23.68 -30.94
CA ALA A 690 4.39 -22.30 -31.42
C ALA A 690 5.07 -21.39 -30.40
N ILE A 691 5.07 -21.76 -29.12
CA ILE A 691 5.67 -20.97 -28.03
C ILE A 691 6.88 -21.64 -27.38
N ALA A 692 7.14 -22.91 -27.70
CA ALA A 692 8.29 -23.62 -27.20
C ALA A 692 9.59 -22.98 -27.75
N GLY A 693 10.36 -22.32 -26.89
CA GLY A 693 11.56 -21.59 -27.31
C GLY A 693 11.30 -20.28 -28.06
N ALA A 694 10.06 -19.78 -28.05
CA ALA A 694 9.73 -18.50 -28.66
C ALA A 694 10.41 -17.33 -27.95
N ASP A 695 10.72 -16.28 -28.72
CA ASP A 695 11.29 -15.05 -28.18
C ASP A 695 10.28 -14.21 -27.39
N ASP A 696 10.79 -13.23 -26.65
CA ASP A 696 9.97 -12.38 -25.78
C ASP A 696 8.88 -11.61 -26.55
N ALA A 697 9.20 -11.13 -27.75
CA ALA A 697 8.25 -10.39 -28.59
C ALA A 697 7.09 -11.28 -29.05
N THR A 698 7.38 -12.54 -29.40
CA THR A 698 6.38 -13.54 -29.80
C THR A 698 5.46 -13.90 -28.64
N LEU A 699 6.01 -14.11 -27.44
CA LEU A 699 5.21 -14.44 -26.26
C LEU A 699 4.31 -13.28 -25.79
N ARG A 700 4.70 -12.02 -26.06
CA ARG A 700 3.91 -10.83 -25.71
C ARG A 700 2.86 -10.42 -26.74
N ARG A 701 3.03 -10.86 -27.99
CA ARG A 701 2.18 -10.46 -29.12
C ARG A 701 0.70 -10.73 -28.81
N ASN A 702 -0.15 -9.75 -29.11
CA ASN A 702 -1.59 -9.94 -29.15
C ASN A 702 -1.97 -10.69 -30.44
N PRO A 703 -2.48 -11.94 -30.36
CA PRO A 703 -2.76 -12.73 -31.56
C PRO A 703 -4.11 -12.40 -32.22
N ALA A 704 -4.96 -11.61 -31.55
CA ALA A 704 -6.28 -11.27 -32.07
C ALA A 704 -6.18 -10.42 -33.34
N ALA A 705 -6.96 -10.76 -34.36
CA ALA A 705 -6.97 -10.03 -35.63
C ALA A 705 -8.34 -9.44 -35.98
N ARG A 706 -9.42 -10.04 -35.46
CA ARG A 706 -10.81 -9.66 -35.80
C ARG A 706 -11.72 -9.72 -34.59
N LEU A 707 -12.78 -8.91 -34.60
CA LEU A 707 -13.87 -8.97 -33.63
C LEU A 707 -15.18 -9.39 -34.29
N ARG A 708 -16.03 -10.02 -33.50
CA ARG A 708 -17.46 -10.20 -33.75
C ARG A 708 -18.25 -9.72 -32.53
N ASP A 709 -19.57 -9.61 -32.70
CA ASP A 709 -20.50 -9.28 -31.61
C ASP A 709 -20.13 -8.01 -30.85
N GLN A 710 -19.65 -6.99 -31.57
CA GLN A 710 -19.29 -5.71 -30.97
C GLN A 710 -20.53 -5.03 -30.38
N ARG A 711 -20.39 -4.55 -29.14
CA ARG A 711 -21.45 -3.86 -28.38
C ARG A 711 -20.85 -2.67 -27.63
N GLU A 712 -21.74 -1.79 -27.21
CA GLU A 712 -21.44 -0.69 -26.31
C GLU A 712 -22.17 -0.88 -24.98
N TRP A 713 -21.56 -0.41 -23.91
CA TRP A 713 -22.11 -0.42 -22.56
C TRP A 713 -22.06 0.99 -22.00
N THR A 714 -23.10 1.35 -21.25
CA THR A 714 -23.19 2.61 -20.52
C THR A 714 -23.63 2.31 -19.11
N GLU A 715 -22.82 2.70 -18.14
CA GLU A 715 -23.14 2.59 -16.72
C GLU A 715 -23.50 3.99 -16.19
N ARG A 716 -24.56 4.02 -15.37
CA ARG A 716 -25.05 5.24 -14.73
C ARG A 716 -24.83 5.16 -13.22
N ASP A 717 -24.67 6.31 -12.59
CA ASP A 717 -24.65 6.44 -11.13
C ASP A 717 -26.07 6.36 -10.54
N ALA A 718 -26.18 6.41 -9.21
CA ALA A 718 -27.47 6.37 -8.50
C ALA A 718 -28.41 7.53 -8.86
N ALA A 719 -27.88 8.64 -9.40
CA ALA A 719 -28.65 9.80 -9.84
C ALA A 719 -29.02 9.72 -11.35
N GLY A 720 -28.67 8.63 -12.04
CA GLY A 720 -28.94 8.42 -13.46
C GLY A 720 -27.96 9.11 -14.42
N ARG A 721 -26.91 9.76 -13.90
CA ARG A 721 -25.85 10.40 -14.71
C ARG A 721 -24.92 9.33 -15.26
N ILE A 722 -24.39 9.54 -16.47
CA ILE A 722 -23.42 8.60 -17.04
C ILE A 722 -22.13 8.68 -16.23
N ARG A 723 -21.58 7.54 -15.84
CA ARG A 723 -20.28 7.44 -15.16
C ARG A 723 -19.22 6.73 -15.99
N LEU A 724 -19.64 5.85 -16.90
CA LEU A 724 -18.76 5.05 -17.75
C LEU A 724 -19.47 4.69 -19.05
N HIS A 725 -18.80 4.90 -20.19
CA HIS A 725 -19.15 4.35 -21.49
C HIS A 725 -17.94 3.58 -22.05
N TYR A 726 -18.16 2.40 -22.60
CA TYR A 726 -17.11 1.60 -23.25
C TYR A 726 -17.69 0.67 -24.31
N ALA A 727 -16.83 0.21 -25.21
CA ALA A 727 -17.19 -0.68 -26.30
C ALA A 727 -16.18 -1.83 -26.45
N GLY A 728 -16.62 -2.94 -27.03
CA GLY A 728 -15.80 -4.14 -27.20
C GLY A 728 -16.55 -5.28 -27.86
N GLY A 729 -15.85 -6.35 -28.17
CA GLY A 729 -16.40 -7.53 -28.85
C GLY A 729 -15.60 -8.80 -28.56
N ILE A 730 -16.03 -9.91 -29.17
CA ILE A 730 -15.36 -11.21 -29.04
C ILE A 730 -14.34 -11.37 -30.15
N ALA A 731 -13.09 -11.60 -29.79
CA ALA A 731 -11.99 -11.83 -30.72
C ALA A 731 -12.04 -13.23 -31.34
N ASP A 732 -11.30 -13.40 -32.43
CA ASP A 732 -11.13 -14.69 -33.11
C ASP A 732 -10.35 -15.74 -32.29
N ASP A 733 -9.68 -15.32 -31.21
CA ASP A 733 -9.09 -16.19 -30.20
C ASP A 733 -10.02 -16.49 -29.00
N GLY A 734 -11.26 -15.96 -29.01
CA GLY A 734 -12.30 -16.20 -28.01
C GLY A 734 -12.34 -15.20 -26.85
N ARG A 735 -11.33 -14.33 -26.70
CA ARG A 735 -11.32 -13.32 -25.64
C ARG A 735 -12.36 -12.22 -25.91
N PHE A 736 -12.90 -11.63 -24.85
CA PHE A 736 -13.51 -10.30 -24.96
C PHE A 736 -12.37 -9.26 -25.04
N LEU A 737 -12.44 -8.31 -25.96
CA LEU A 737 -11.48 -7.21 -26.09
C LEU A 737 -12.19 -5.87 -26.21
N LEU A 738 -11.65 -4.86 -25.52
CA LEU A 738 -12.07 -3.46 -25.67
C LEU A 738 -11.77 -2.96 -27.08
N HIS A 739 -12.70 -2.23 -27.68
CA HIS A 739 -12.57 -1.72 -29.03
C HIS A 739 -13.48 -0.51 -29.27
N GLY A 740 -12.89 0.60 -29.70
CA GLY A 740 -13.54 1.90 -29.81
C GLY A 740 -13.21 2.80 -28.62
N ARG A 741 -13.96 3.90 -28.51
CA ARG A 741 -13.80 4.89 -27.45
C ARG A 741 -14.37 4.39 -26.14
N CYS A 742 -13.61 4.61 -25.07
CA CYS A 742 -14.04 4.46 -23.69
C CYS A 742 -13.94 5.81 -22.99
N SER A 743 -14.99 6.20 -22.28
CA SER A 743 -15.08 7.49 -21.57
C SER A 743 -15.55 7.27 -20.15
N TRP A 744 -14.86 7.91 -19.20
CA TRP A 744 -15.17 7.91 -17.78
C TRP A 744 -15.57 9.31 -17.36
N TYR A 745 -16.55 9.45 -16.48
CA TYR A 745 -17.13 10.73 -16.14
C TYR A 745 -17.04 11.02 -14.64
N LEU A 746 -16.80 12.29 -14.32
CA LEU A 746 -16.90 12.85 -12.98
C LEU A 746 -18.38 12.84 -12.50
N PRO A 747 -18.63 12.94 -11.18
CA PRO A 747 -19.99 13.02 -10.65
C PRO A 747 -20.82 14.19 -11.22
N ASP A 748 -20.19 15.27 -11.68
CA ASP A 748 -20.87 16.41 -12.31
C ASP A 748 -21.17 16.23 -13.81
N GLY A 749 -20.79 15.09 -14.39
CA GLY A 749 -21.01 14.75 -15.80
C GLY A 749 -19.92 15.22 -16.76
N ARG A 750 -18.88 15.92 -16.29
CA ARG A 750 -17.69 16.21 -17.12
C ARG A 750 -16.88 14.93 -17.33
N VAL A 751 -16.18 14.86 -18.46
CA VAL A 751 -15.34 13.71 -18.77
C VAL A 751 -14.07 13.74 -17.92
N GLN A 752 -13.82 12.67 -17.17
CA GLN A 752 -12.62 12.47 -16.35
C GLN A 752 -11.49 11.85 -17.17
N ARG A 753 -11.78 10.78 -17.93
CA ARG A 753 -10.81 10.07 -18.77
C ARG A 753 -11.44 9.75 -20.11
N GLU A 754 -10.62 9.79 -21.16
CA GLU A 754 -10.96 9.23 -22.46
C GLU A 754 -9.79 8.38 -22.95
N ALA A 755 -10.08 7.22 -23.52
CA ALA A 755 -9.12 6.32 -24.13
C ALA A 755 -9.74 5.62 -25.33
N ASP A 756 -9.00 5.49 -26.42
CA ASP A 756 -9.41 4.71 -27.58
C ASP A 756 -8.68 3.36 -27.60
N TYR A 757 -9.42 2.28 -27.86
CA TYR A 757 -8.89 0.91 -27.93
C TYR A 757 -9.06 0.32 -29.33
N ALA A 758 -8.07 -0.46 -29.77
CA ALA A 758 -8.15 -1.30 -30.95
C ALA A 758 -7.71 -2.73 -30.58
N LEU A 759 -8.65 -3.67 -30.55
CA LEU A 759 -8.39 -5.09 -30.18
C LEU A 759 -7.72 -5.20 -28.79
N GLY A 760 -8.18 -4.40 -27.84
CA GLY A 760 -7.66 -4.30 -26.48
C GLY A 760 -6.42 -3.42 -26.34
N VAL A 761 -5.76 -3.03 -27.43
CA VAL A 761 -4.56 -2.18 -27.41
C VAL A 761 -4.98 -0.71 -27.32
N LEU A 762 -4.41 0.05 -26.38
CA LEU A 762 -4.57 1.50 -26.32
C LEU A 762 -3.94 2.16 -27.56
N VAL A 763 -4.69 3.04 -28.22
CA VAL A 763 -4.24 3.75 -29.43
C VAL A 763 -4.57 5.23 -29.35
N GLY A 764 -3.80 6.05 -30.06
CA GLY A 764 -4.07 7.48 -30.14
C GLY A 764 -3.84 8.19 -28.81
N ARG A 765 -4.76 9.07 -28.44
CA ARG A 765 -4.61 9.96 -27.28
C ARG A 765 -5.49 9.51 -26.14
N GLU A 766 -4.88 9.31 -24.98
CA GLU A 766 -5.57 9.11 -23.71
C GLU A 766 -5.39 10.37 -22.84
N THR A 767 -6.45 10.78 -22.17
CA THR A 767 -6.43 11.97 -21.31
C THR A 767 -7.02 11.69 -19.94
N MET A 768 -6.55 12.42 -18.92
CA MET A 768 -7.05 12.35 -17.56
C MET A 768 -7.22 13.74 -16.94
N ARG A 769 -8.30 13.91 -16.20
CA ARG A 769 -8.65 15.14 -15.48
C ARG A 769 -8.92 14.86 -14.01
N ASP A 770 -8.65 15.86 -13.18
CA ASP A 770 -8.94 15.82 -11.74
C ASP A 770 -10.44 16.09 -11.48
N GLN A 771 -10.83 16.14 -10.21
CA GLN A 771 -12.22 16.40 -9.79
C GLN A 771 -12.70 17.82 -10.17
N ASP A 772 -11.77 18.75 -10.34
CA ASP A 772 -12.03 20.13 -10.76
C ASP A 772 -11.99 20.30 -12.29
N GLY A 773 -11.72 19.22 -13.03
CA GLY A 773 -11.68 19.16 -14.49
C GLY A 773 -10.37 19.66 -15.12
N HIS A 774 -9.35 19.99 -14.31
CA HIS A 774 -8.03 20.35 -14.83
C HIS A 774 -7.36 19.13 -15.45
N LEU A 775 -6.59 19.35 -16.51
CA LEU A 775 -5.85 18.28 -17.16
C LEU A 775 -4.72 17.82 -16.23
N VAL A 776 -4.67 16.53 -15.89
CA VAL A 776 -3.63 15.97 -15.01
C VAL A 776 -2.53 15.36 -15.87
N TRP A 777 -2.92 14.58 -16.88
CA TRP A 777 -1.97 13.96 -17.80
C TRP A 777 -2.58 13.57 -19.15
N VAL A 778 -1.69 13.35 -20.10
CA VAL A 778 -1.97 12.85 -21.45
C VAL A 778 -0.96 11.74 -21.77
N ARG A 779 -1.46 10.64 -22.35
CA ARG A 779 -0.62 9.61 -22.99
C ARG A 779 -0.91 9.57 -24.49
N GLU A 780 0.14 9.59 -25.28
CA GLU A 780 0.06 9.50 -26.74
C GLU A 780 0.68 8.18 -27.18
N HIS A 781 -0.16 7.23 -27.57
CA HIS A 781 0.21 5.88 -27.95
C HIS A 781 0.44 5.78 -29.46
N GLY A 782 1.66 5.42 -29.88
CA GLY A 782 1.89 5.01 -31.26
C GLY A 782 1.06 3.76 -31.57
N GLY A 783 0.43 3.69 -32.73
CA GLY A 783 -0.65 2.74 -33.07
C GLY A 783 -0.31 1.23 -33.14
N SER A 784 0.67 0.73 -32.38
CA SER A 784 0.96 -0.70 -32.18
C SER A 784 1.50 -0.95 -30.77
N ALA A 785 1.42 -2.19 -30.28
CA ALA A 785 1.91 -2.58 -28.95
C ALA A 785 3.43 -2.39 -28.74
N THR A 786 4.21 -2.23 -29.82
CA THR A 786 5.66 -2.02 -29.80
C THR A 786 6.07 -0.57 -30.10
N ALA A 787 5.08 0.30 -30.35
CA ALA A 787 5.32 1.70 -30.59
C ALA A 787 5.63 2.45 -29.29
N THR A 788 6.23 3.62 -29.44
CA THR A 788 6.52 4.49 -28.30
C THR A 788 5.24 5.12 -27.77
N THR A 789 5.16 5.27 -26.45
CA THR A 789 4.15 6.10 -25.77
C THR A 789 4.84 7.32 -25.17
N THR A 790 4.35 8.52 -25.47
CA THR A 790 4.75 9.73 -24.73
C THR A 790 3.79 9.92 -23.56
N PHE A 791 4.32 10.19 -22.38
CA PHE A 791 3.55 10.51 -21.18
C PHE A 791 3.87 11.92 -20.72
N THR A 792 2.84 12.75 -20.62
CA THR A 792 2.96 14.16 -20.23
C THR A 792 2.03 14.44 -19.06
N THR A 793 2.59 14.95 -17.96
CA THR A 793 1.80 15.43 -16.80
C THR A 793 1.75 16.95 -16.80
N TYR A 794 0.77 17.52 -16.09
CA TYR A 794 0.53 18.95 -16.04
C TYR A 794 0.43 19.45 -14.61
N TRP A 795 0.79 20.71 -14.42
CA TRP A 795 0.49 21.45 -13.19
C TRP A 795 -1.00 21.84 -13.17
N PRO A 796 -1.58 22.17 -12.00
CA PRO A 796 -2.98 22.60 -11.90
C PRO A 796 -3.35 23.78 -12.81
N GLU A 797 -2.42 24.71 -13.04
CA GLU A 797 -2.58 25.85 -13.96
C GLU A 797 -2.52 25.46 -15.46
N GLY A 798 -2.25 24.19 -15.77
CA GLY A 798 -2.27 23.63 -17.12
C GLY A 798 -0.94 23.70 -17.88
N THR A 799 0.14 24.19 -17.26
CA THR A 799 1.50 24.14 -17.83
C THR A 799 2.06 22.71 -17.74
N MET A 800 2.93 22.35 -18.69
CA MET A 800 3.53 21.02 -18.71
C MET A 800 4.44 20.84 -17.50
N ARG A 801 4.23 19.77 -16.74
CA ARG A 801 5.03 19.41 -15.56
C ARG A 801 6.11 18.40 -15.90
N THR A 802 5.76 17.29 -16.52
CA THR A 802 6.74 16.30 -16.99
C THR A 802 6.47 15.87 -18.41
N ARG A 803 7.51 15.38 -19.09
CA ARG A 803 7.37 14.63 -20.34
C ARG A 803 8.39 13.51 -20.39
N SER A 804 7.93 12.29 -20.63
CA SER A 804 8.74 11.08 -20.74
C SER A 804 8.31 10.23 -21.95
N THR A 805 9.21 9.38 -22.44
CA THR A 805 8.93 8.45 -23.56
C THR A 805 9.17 7.01 -23.11
N TRP A 806 8.29 6.12 -23.55
CA TRP A 806 8.26 4.72 -23.13
C TRP A 806 8.18 3.79 -24.33
N ARG A 807 8.89 2.67 -24.27
CA ARG A 807 8.79 1.57 -25.24
C ARG A 807 8.73 0.25 -24.49
N ASP A 808 7.72 -0.58 -24.77
CA ASP A 808 7.52 -1.86 -24.07
C ASP A 808 7.61 -1.69 -22.53
N LEU A 809 6.93 -0.68 -21.98
CA LEU A 809 6.98 -0.31 -20.55
C LEU A 809 8.35 0.14 -20.00
N HIS A 810 9.39 0.26 -20.82
CA HIS A 810 10.69 0.81 -20.40
C HIS A 810 10.78 2.29 -20.75
N ALA A 811 11.27 3.11 -19.81
CA ALA A 811 11.63 4.49 -20.12
C ALA A 811 12.76 4.53 -21.16
N GLU A 812 12.62 5.36 -22.19
CA GLU A 812 13.53 5.41 -23.35
C GLU A 812 13.70 6.85 -23.83
N GLY A 813 14.96 7.28 -23.98
CA GLY A 813 15.30 8.64 -24.41
C GLY A 813 15.12 9.71 -23.31
N PRO A 814 14.92 10.98 -23.71
CA PRO A 814 14.86 12.09 -22.78
C PRO A 814 13.57 12.09 -21.97
N ALA A 815 13.69 12.40 -20.68
CA ALA A 815 12.60 12.77 -19.79
C ALA A 815 12.93 14.08 -19.07
N VAL A 816 11.92 14.92 -18.86
CA VAL A 816 12.07 16.25 -18.27
C VAL A 816 11.05 16.51 -17.17
N LEU A 817 11.45 17.31 -16.19
CA LEU A 817 10.62 17.95 -15.18
C LEU A 817 10.76 19.48 -15.34
N LEU A 818 9.63 20.16 -15.44
CA LEU A 818 9.55 21.62 -15.57
C LEU A 818 8.85 22.23 -14.36
N ALA A 819 9.29 23.41 -13.95
CA ALA A 819 8.60 24.24 -12.97
C ALA A 819 7.27 24.81 -13.55
N PRO A 820 6.36 25.32 -12.69
CA PRO A 820 5.14 26.03 -13.08
C PRO A 820 5.31 27.10 -14.17
N ASP A 821 6.45 27.80 -14.16
CA ASP A 821 6.80 28.85 -15.13
C ASP A 821 7.36 28.30 -16.47
N GLY A 822 7.46 26.98 -16.62
CA GLY A 822 7.96 26.28 -17.80
C GLY A 822 9.48 26.12 -17.85
N ARG A 823 10.22 26.57 -16.84
CA ARG A 823 11.68 26.38 -16.76
C ARG A 823 12.01 24.91 -16.51
N GLU A 824 12.99 24.38 -17.23
CA GLU A 824 13.50 23.02 -17.00
C GLU A 824 14.27 22.97 -15.68
N VAL A 825 13.80 22.10 -14.78
CA VAL A 825 14.37 21.88 -13.44
C VAL A 825 15.29 20.66 -13.46
N LEU A 826 14.83 19.58 -14.11
CA LEU A 826 15.56 18.32 -14.19
C LEU A 826 15.37 17.66 -15.55
N ARG A 827 16.45 17.09 -16.06
CA ARG A 827 16.46 16.22 -17.23
C ARG A 827 17.20 14.93 -16.93
N ALA A 828 16.65 13.83 -17.40
CA ALA A 828 17.29 12.53 -17.36
C ALA A 828 17.22 11.85 -18.73
N GLU A 829 18.29 11.17 -19.11
CA GLU A 829 18.32 10.31 -20.30
C GLU A 829 18.16 8.86 -19.88
N PHE A 830 17.23 8.13 -20.49
CA PHE A 830 16.98 6.72 -20.22
C PHE A 830 17.31 5.84 -21.42
N ALA A 831 17.77 4.61 -21.18
CA ALA A 831 17.80 3.57 -22.21
C ALA A 831 17.43 2.22 -21.60
N ARG A 832 16.35 1.61 -22.11
CA ARG A 832 15.71 0.41 -21.57
C ARG A 832 15.46 0.51 -20.07
N GLY A 833 14.87 1.62 -19.66
CA GLY A 833 14.55 1.91 -18.26
C GLY A 833 15.74 2.43 -17.46
N ARG A 834 17.00 2.27 -17.89
CA ARG A 834 18.17 2.68 -17.10
C ARG A 834 18.58 4.12 -17.31
N VAL A 835 18.82 4.83 -16.22
CA VAL A 835 19.37 6.19 -16.22
C VAL A 835 20.77 6.19 -16.84
N ARG A 836 21.00 7.08 -17.80
CA ARG A 836 22.29 7.28 -18.50
C ARG A 836 22.98 8.57 -18.09
N SER A 837 22.21 9.62 -17.89
CA SER A 837 22.68 10.90 -17.37
C SER A 837 21.53 11.63 -16.67
N ILE A 838 21.89 12.51 -15.76
CA ILE A 838 20.99 13.43 -15.07
C ILE A 838 21.64 14.81 -15.11
N THR A 839 20.87 15.84 -15.46
CA THR A 839 21.30 17.24 -15.45
C THR A 839 20.23 18.12 -14.83
N GLY A 840 20.64 19.08 -14.00
CA GLY A 840 19.74 19.88 -13.17
C GLY A 840 19.65 19.35 -11.75
N ASP A 841 18.81 19.99 -10.93
CA ASP A 841 18.58 19.62 -9.55
C ASP A 841 17.05 19.59 -9.32
N PRO A 842 16.43 18.43 -9.03
CA PRO A 842 15.00 18.39 -8.72
C PRO A 842 14.62 19.28 -7.54
N GLU A 843 15.58 19.63 -6.68
CA GLU A 843 15.39 20.45 -5.48
C GLU A 843 15.40 21.96 -5.77
N GLU A 844 15.59 22.39 -7.02
CA GLU A 844 15.27 23.76 -7.45
C GLU A 844 13.76 24.06 -7.46
N PHE A 845 12.94 23.09 -7.00
CA PHE A 845 11.49 23.17 -6.90
C PHE A 845 10.98 22.84 -5.50
#